data_AF-A0A661PEB2-F1
#
_entry.id   AF-A0A661PEB2-F1
#
_cell.length_a   1.000
_cell.length_b   1.000
_cell.length_c   1.000
_cell.angle_alpha   90.00
_cell.angle_beta   90.00
_cell.angle_gamma   90.00
#
_symmetry.space_group_name_H-M   'P 1'
#
loop_
_entity.id
_entity.type
_entity.pdbx_description
1 polymer ?
#
loop_
_entity_poly.entity_id
_entity_poly.type
_entity_poly.pdbx_seq_one_letter_code
_entity_poly.pdbx_strand_id
1 'polypeptide(L)'
;MEPTRINDAKCALYQTVLAFGGQVNFGLATFPVVLSGCSAGTCTDSCTAATGACSPPTGVGTTGEFYAGSGCSVAPFPDWRDHESCGNEPDCNGASVPAIMAQDWENGGNVVVDMLQDPTWGGAPPASNIGDLLDWFDGDCANSRELFAIGGTPIYGGLQAVHEYFAFGWSSLWDDDNYCATGGPVPNHATPLDFNQDRPCRSLNVILVTDGGQSAICEGTPANAAAALFNTGVTIQGQQVPIRTHVIGFAGVSSALVDPIAAAGDTGAALSANNEVQLAQALANIVATAVAPEICDNGDNNCNGCTDEGYNHYCNIGQTCCSWTNLTQRDTCIADYEQSVINNPPDGNLDELPCITVAQKDDPVDGPDQWLCYNPGDICDEIDNNCVLGADENQFKCGSPAHCPTAEVCNGLDDDCNGQIDDGNVCSGCTPSTEVCDGCDNDCDGWADNGTFGTIACGLPSPAWCVGTMACEAPQAVPVGTCTTGGYLNCTNTPQPETCNGIDDDCDLQIDEGYSSIQCVPPSHASGLTYGSPSQCTYGNTQCISGAVVCVGGTGPSGEVCDGIDNDCDGTVDNNIAEVGQPCGISQPPCVPGTKACVNGVLVCQNATGPNPEVCDGADNDCDAQVDEQPLADAPTTPGCWIGGGNCCTFSNLSWCPPTGASCDGVG
;
A
#
# COMPACT_ATOMS: atom_id res chain seq x y z
N MET A 1 -0.35 -7.06 28.48
CA MET A 1 -1.71 -7.57 28.74
C MET A 1 -2.16 -8.04 27.38
N GLU A 2 -2.17 -9.35 27.15
CA GLU A 2 -2.55 -9.90 25.85
C GLU A 2 -4.08 -10.05 25.86
N PRO A 3 -4.82 -9.35 24.97
CA PRO A 3 -6.23 -9.64 24.74
C PRO A 3 -6.41 -11.09 24.29
N THR A 4 -7.61 -11.67 24.46
CA THR A 4 -7.83 -13.05 24.03
C THR A 4 -7.75 -13.10 22.50
N ARG A 5 -6.77 -13.85 21.98
CA ARG A 5 -6.40 -13.91 20.56
C ARG A 5 -7.62 -14.11 19.64
N ILE A 6 -8.55 -14.96 20.05
CA ILE A 6 -9.73 -15.28 19.24
C ILE A 6 -10.74 -14.12 19.21
N ASN A 7 -10.85 -13.31 20.27
CA ASN A 7 -11.73 -12.13 20.28
C ASN A 7 -11.18 -11.01 19.41
N ASP A 8 -9.86 -10.80 19.42
CA ASP A 8 -9.21 -9.91 18.46
C ASP A 8 -9.44 -10.36 17.00
N ALA A 9 -9.43 -11.67 16.76
CA ALA A 9 -9.71 -12.23 15.44
C ALA A 9 -11.16 -12.02 15.01
N LYS A 10 -12.13 -12.26 15.89
CA LYS A 10 -13.56 -12.00 15.63
C LYS A 10 -13.81 -10.53 15.31
N CYS A 11 -13.27 -9.60 16.11
CA CYS A 11 -13.39 -8.16 15.83
C CYS A 11 -12.83 -7.78 14.47
N ALA A 12 -11.60 -8.22 14.15
CA ALA A 12 -10.96 -7.91 12.89
C ALA A 12 -11.76 -8.46 11.68
N LEU A 13 -12.30 -9.68 11.80
CA LEU A 13 -13.16 -10.28 10.77
C LEU A 13 -14.50 -9.54 10.63
N TYR A 14 -15.15 -9.20 11.75
CA TYR A 14 -16.41 -8.45 11.78
C TYR A 14 -16.27 -7.10 11.07
N GLN A 15 -15.23 -6.32 11.42
CA GLN A 15 -14.95 -5.02 10.79
C GLN A 15 -14.61 -5.16 9.31
N THR A 16 -13.85 -6.19 8.92
CA THR A 16 -13.49 -6.43 7.52
C THR A 16 -14.74 -6.75 6.68
N VAL A 17 -15.60 -7.65 7.17
CA VAL A 17 -16.82 -8.03 6.45
C VAL A 17 -17.81 -6.86 6.37
N LEU A 18 -17.93 -6.03 7.40
CA LEU A 18 -18.73 -4.80 7.33
C LEU A 18 -18.18 -3.78 6.32
N ALA A 19 -16.86 -3.62 6.27
CA ALA A 19 -16.24 -2.60 5.41
C ALA A 19 -16.28 -2.98 3.91
N PHE A 20 -16.14 -4.26 3.59
CA PHE A 20 -16.03 -4.74 2.20
C PHE A 20 -17.25 -5.54 1.72
N GLY A 21 -18.25 -5.75 2.58
CA GLY A 21 -19.50 -6.40 2.22
C GLY A 21 -20.21 -5.66 1.09
N GLY A 22 -20.46 -6.36 -0.03
CA GLY A 22 -21.03 -5.78 -1.24
C GLY A 22 -20.01 -5.30 -2.27
N GLN A 23 -18.72 -5.23 -1.92
CA GLN A 23 -17.63 -5.02 -2.89
C GLN A 23 -16.98 -6.33 -3.33
N VAL A 24 -16.94 -7.32 -2.43
CA VAL A 24 -16.47 -8.69 -2.71
C VAL A 24 -17.42 -9.71 -2.08
N ASN A 25 -17.42 -10.93 -2.62
CA ASN A 25 -18.15 -12.04 -2.03
C ASN A 25 -17.28 -12.77 -1.00
N PHE A 26 -17.77 -12.84 0.23
CA PHE A 26 -17.16 -13.61 1.30
C PHE A 26 -17.88 -14.94 1.49
N GLY A 27 -17.11 -15.98 1.85
CA GLY A 27 -17.60 -17.21 2.47
C GLY A 27 -16.76 -17.51 3.70
N LEU A 28 -17.20 -18.43 4.54
CA LEU A 28 -16.48 -18.81 5.76
C LEU A 28 -16.35 -20.32 5.87
N ALA A 29 -15.12 -20.77 6.10
CA ALA A 29 -14.80 -22.13 6.49
C ALA A 29 -14.03 -22.14 7.81
N THR A 30 -14.38 -23.06 8.71
CA THR A 30 -13.71 -23.29 9.99
C THR A 30 -13.05 -24.66 10.01
N PHE A 31 -12.40 -25.02 11.12
CA PHE A 31 -11.89 -26.39 11.37
C PHE A 31 -13.08 -27.38 11.59
N PRO A 32 -12.86 -28.71 11.58
CA PRO A 32 -13.88 -29.74 11.35
C PRO A 32 -14.60 -30.12 12.65
N VAL A 33 -15.14 -29.10 13.33
CA VAL A 33 -15.83 -29.25 14.61
C VAL A 33 -17.12 -28.45 14.57
N VAL A 34 -18.21 -29.07 15.03
CA VAL A 34 -19.55 -28.50 15.07
C VAL A 34 -19.86 -27.99 16.46
N LEU A 35 -20.26 -26.72 16.53
CA LEU A 35 -20.90 -26.13 17.70
C LEU A 35 -22.41 -26.37 17.63
N SER A 36 -23.03 -26.77 18.73
CA SER A 36 -24.47 -27.06 18.78
C SER A 36 -25.07 -26.80 20.15
N GLY A 37 -26.38 -26.59 20.20
CA GLY A 37 -27.14 -26.47 21.44
C GLY A 37 -26.91 -25.17 22.22
N CYS A 38 -26.26 -24.17 21.62
CA CYS A 38 -26.05 -22.87 22.24
C CYS A 38 -27.33 -22.04 22.28
N SER A 39 -27.56 -21.33 23.39
CA SER A 39 -28.52 -20.23 23.49
C SER A 39 -27.85 -18.87 23.26
N ALA A 40 -28.59 -17.86 22.82
CA ALA A 40 -28.08 -16.48 22.81
C ALA A 40 -27.60 -16.07 24.22
N GLY A 41 -26.47 -15.38 24.29
CA GLY A 41 -25.83 -14.91 25.51
C GLY A 41 -25.09 -16.01 26.30
N THR A 42 -24.97 -17.22 25.73
CA THR A 42 -24.21 -18.32 26.35
C THR A 42 -22.71 -18.04 26.35
N CYS A 43 -22.25 -17.28 25.37
CA CYS A 43 -20.86 -16.85 25.24
C CYS A 43 -20.72 -15.50 25.94
N THR A 44 -20.15 -15.52 27.14
CA THR A 44 -20.06 -14.34 28.02
C THR A 44 -18.88 -13.43 27.70
N ASP A 45 -17.95 -13.91 26.86
CA ASP A 45 -16.80 -13.18 26.37
C ASP A 45 -17.12 -12.64 24.98
N SER A 46 -18.10 -11.71 24.92
CA SER A 46 -18.47 -11.05 23.68
C SER A 46 -17.46 -9.95 23.35
N CYS A 47 -17.01 -9.94 22.10
CA CYS A 47 -16.14 -8.89 21.56
C CYS A 47 -16.94 -7.68 21.10
N THR A 48 -18.27 -7.74 21.07
CA THR A 48 -19.12 -6.67 20.55
C THR A 48 -20.05 -6.14 21.65
N ALA A 49 -20.09 -4.82 21.81
CA ALA A 49 -21.13 -4.19 22.60
C ALA A 49 -22.47 -4.29 21.85
N ALA A 50 -23.61 -4.12 22.55
CA ALA A 50 -24.95 -4.08 21.95
C ALA A 50 -25.13 -2.98 20.86
N THR A 51 -24.12 -2.16 20.63
CA THR A 51 -24.02 -1.10 19.60
C THR A 51 -23.20 -1.52 18.37
N GLY A 52 -22.72 -2.76 18.28
CA GLY A 52 -21.82 -3.23 17.20
C GLY A 52 -20.36 -2.77 17.35
N ALA A 53 -20.01 -2.11 18.45
CA ALA A 53 -18.65 -1.63 18.70
C ALA A 53 -17.78 -2.75 19.31
N CYS A 54 -16.61 -2.99 18.71
CA CYS A 54 -15.61 -3.93 19.20
C CYS A 54 -15.08 -3.47 20.58
N SER A 55 -15.26 -4.29 21.62
CA SER A 55 -14.83 -4.04 23.00
C SER A 55 -14.33 -5.34 23.63
N PRO A 56 -13.15 -5.86 23.23
CA PRO A 56 -12.61 -7.10 23.78
C PRO A 56 -12.47 -7.00 25.32
N PRO A 57 -12.83 -8.06 26.09
CA PRO A 57 -12.75 -8.03 27.54
C PRO A 57 -11.34 -7.72 28.04
N THR A 58 -11.18 -6.78 28.97
CA THR A 58 -9.87 -6.44 29.58
C THR A 58 -9.36 -7.49 30.60
N GLY A 59 -10.01 -8.65 30.67
CA GLY A 59 -9.77 -9.70 31.65
C GLY A 59 -9.24 -10.99 31.01
N VAL A 60 -8.23 -11.60 31.65
CA VAL A 60 -7.59 -12.83 31.17
C VAL A 60 -8.47 -14.03 31.48
N GLY A 61 -9.12 -14.61 30.48
CA GLY A 61 -9.63 -15.98 30.56
C GLY A 61 -8.45 -16.96 30.52
N THR A 62 -8.08 -17.54 31.67
CA THR A 62 -6.96 -18.51 31.77
C THR A 62 -7.34 -19.93 31.38
N THR A 63 -8.55 -20.13 30.89
CA THR A 63 -9.00 -21.34 30.22
C THR A 63 -9.32 -20.89 28.81
N GLY A 64 -8.75 -21.54 27.79
CA GLY A 64 -9.15 -21.27 26.40
C GLY A 64 -10.68 -21.19 26.33
N GLU A 65 -11.22 -20.31 25.49
CA GLU A 65 -12.65 -20.00 25.37
C GLU A 65 -13.42 -21.24 24.91
N PHE A 66 -13.58 -22.17 25.83
CA PHE A 66 -14.09 -23.51 25.63
C PHE A 66 -15.55 -23.44 26.04
N TYR A 67 -16.41 -23.18 25.07
CA TYR A 67 -17.86 -23.07 25.32
C TYR A 67 -18.50 -24.42 25.71
N ALA A 68 -17.76 -25.53 25.60
CA ALA A 68 -18.22 -26.84 26.04
C ALA A 68 -18.40 -26.88 27.57
N GLY A 69 -19.65 -27.03 28.01
CA GLY A 69 -20.03 -27.05 29.42
C GLY A 69 -20.64 -25.75 29.96
N SER A 70 -20.68 -24.68 29.15
CA SER A 70 -21.35 -23.41 29.48
C SER A 70 -22.79 -23.30 28.93
N GLY A 71 -23.30 -24.36 28.30
CA GLY A 71 -24.61 -24.38 27.62
C GLY A 71 -24.51 -24.81 26.16
N CYS A 72 -23.31 -24.75 25.58
CA CYS A 72 -22.99 -25.26 24.25
C CYS A 72 -22.40 -26.67 24.29
N SER A 73 -22.58 -27.42 23.20
CA SER A 73 -21.95 -28.71 22.92
C SER A 73 -21.04 -28.60 21.71
N VAL A 74 -19.89 -29.23 21.78
CA VAL A 74 -18.89 -29.25 20.71
C VAL A 74 -18.69 -30.70 20.31
N ALA A 75 -18.82 -31.00 19.02
CA ALA A 75 -18.63 -32.34 18.49
C ALA A 75 -17.68 -32.28 17.29
N PRO A 76 -16.58 -33.05 17.28
CA PRO A 76 -15.78 -33.17 16.07
C PRO A 76 -16.62 -33.83 14.97
N PHE A 77 -16.23 -33.62 13.73
CA PHE A 77 -16.79 -34.39 12.63
C PHE A 77 -16.61 -35.89 12.90
N PRO A 78 -17.58 -36.74 12.49
CA PRO A 78 -17.45 -38.17 12.64
C PRO A 78 -16.15 -38.65 11.97
N ASP A 79 -15.20 -39.14 12.76
CA ASP A 79 -13.93 -39.74 12.31
C ASP A 79 -13.93 -41.25 12.65
N TRP A 80 -13.31 -42.05 11.80
CA TRP A 80 -13.08 -43.48 12.00
C TRP A 80 -11.70 -43.78 12.64
N ARG A 81 -10.78 -42.81 12.70
CA ARG A 81 -9.47 -42.91 13.36
C ARG A 81 -9.45 -42.08 14.66
N ASP A 82 -8.48 -42.36 15.55
CA ASP A 82 -8.37 -41.71 16.88
C ASP A 82 -7.86 -40.24 16.80
N HIS A 83 -8.10 -39.53 15.68
CA HIS A 83 -7.62 -38.16 15.43
C HIS A 83 -8.77 -37.15 15.50
N GLU A 84 -9.42 -37.07 16.67
CA GLU A 84 -10.64 -36.30 17.00
C GLU A 84 -10.65 -34.80 16.62
N SER A 85 -9.68 -34.25 15.88
CA SER A 85 -9.65 -32.86 15.43
C SER A 85 -8.95 -32.63 14.09
N CYS A 86 -8.58 -33.67 13.34
CA CYS A 86 -7.89 -33.51 12.05
C CYS A 86 -8.83 -33.52 10.83
N GLY A 87 -10.09 -33.91 11.03
CA GLY A 87 -11.02 -34.18 9.95
C GLY A 87 -11.12 -35.67 9.69
N ASN A 88 -12.07 -36.07 8.85
CA ASN A 88 -12.28 -37.48 8.54
C ASN A 88 -11.58 -37.89 7.23
N GLU A 89 -11.04 -39.10 7.20
CA GLU A 89 -10.31 -39.72 6.09
C GLU A 89 -11.19 -40.86 5.52
N PRO A 90 -11.61 -40.80 4.25
CA PRO A 90 -12.56 -41.74 3.68
C PRO A 90 -11.86 -43.07 3.40
N ASP A 91 -12.34 -44.16 3.99
CA ASP A 91 -11.89 -45.51 3.63
C ASP A 91 -12.62 -46.03 2.39
N CYS A 92 -12.17 -45.57 1.22
CA CYS A 92 -12.73 -46.01 -0.06
C CYS A 92 -12.41 -47.46 -0.45
N ASN A 93 -11.73 -48.26 0.38
CA ASN A 93 -11.48 -49.68 0.15
C ASN A 93 -10.96 -50.01 -1.27
N GLY A 94 -10.17 -49.10 -1.88
CA GLY A 94 -9.62 -49.22 -3.23
C GLY A 94 -10.50 -48.70 -4.37
N ALA A 95 -11.64 -48.06 -4.10
CA ALA A 95 -12.39 -47.28 -5.08
C ALA A 95 -11.65 -45.99 -5.47
N SER A 96 -11.89 -45.48 -6.67
CA SER A 96 -11.25 -44.26 -7.17
C SER A 96 -11.83 -43.02 -6.49
N VAL A 97 -11.01 -42.26 -5.78
CA VAL A 97 -11.31 -40.90 -5.36
C VAL A 97 -11.13 -39.92 -6.53
N PRO A 98 -11.89 -38.80 -6.59
CA PRO A 98 -11.66 -37.71 -7.52
C PRO A 98 -10.18 -37.26 -7.56
N ALA A 99 -9.66 -36.95 -8.75
CA ALA A 99 -8.24 -36.66 -8.95
C ALA A 99 -7.73 -35.40 -8.21
N ILE A 100 -8.62 -34.47 -7.84
CA ILE A 100 -8.28 -33.30 -7.03
C ILE A 100 -7.97 -33.66 -5.57
N MET A 101 -8.34 -34.88 -5.16
CA MET A 101 -8.13 -35.40 -3.81
C MET A 101 -6.92 -36.32 -3.84
N ALA A 102 -5.87 -35.94 -3.09
CA ALA A 102 -4.66 -36.72 -2.98
C ALA A 102 -4.90 -38.06 -2.24
N GLN A 103 -3.92 -38.97 -2.28
CA GLN A 103 -3.98 -40.25 -1.56
C GLN A 103 -4.02 -40.10 -0.02
N ASP A 104 -3.65 -38.92 0.49
CA ASP A 104 -3.66 -38.56 1.91
C ASP A 104 -4.68 -37.44 2.12
N TRP A 105 -5.94 -37.59 1.72
CA TRP A 105 -6.93 -36.51 1.84
C TRP A 105 -7.64 -36.54 3.20
N GLU A 106 -7.78 -35.36 3.81
CA GLU A 106 -8.46 -35.14 5.09
C GLU A 106 -9.49 -34.01 4.92
N ASN A 107 -10.74 -34.19 5.34
CA ASN A 107 -11.66 -33.03 5.43
C ASN A 107 -11.53 -32.38 6.78
N GLY A 108 -10.42 -31.65 6.89
CA GLY A 108 -10.08 -30.81 8.03
C GLY A 108 -10.79 -29.46 8.03
N GLY A 109 -11.79 -29.25 7.16
CA GLY A 109 -12.51 -27.99 7.03
C GLY A 109 -14.02 -28.17 7.20
N ASN A 110 -14.70 -27.10 7.60
CA ASN A 110 -16.15 -27.03 7.73
C ASN A 110 -16.62 -25.75 7.06
N VAL A 111 -17.24 -25.84 5.87
CA VAL A 111 -17.85 -24.66 5.26
C VAL A 111 -19.12 -24.35 6.05
N VAL A 112 -19.18 -23.14 6.61
CA VAL A 112 -20.26 -22.73 7.52
C VAL A 112 -21.10 -21.59 6.97
N VAL A 113 -20.54 -20.78 6.07
CA VAL A 113 -21.27 -19.76 5.33
C VAL A 113 -20.88 -19.83 3.86
N ASP A 114 -21.90 -20.01 3.01
CA ASP A 114 -21.71 -20.04 1.56
C ASP A 114 -21.22 -18.70 1.04
N MET A 115 -20.27 -18.75 0.12
CA MET A 115 -19.92 -17.62 -0.72
C MET A 115 -21.01 -17.43 -1.77
N LEU A 116 -21.43 -16.19 -2.00
CA LEU A 116 -22.43 -15.89 -3.03
C LEU A 116 -21.82 -16.11 -4.42
N GLN A 117 -22.65 -16.66 -5.31
CA GLN A 117 -22.33 -16.78 -6.72
C GLN A 117 -22.52 -15.43 -7.41
N ASP A 118 -21.55 -15.03 -8.24
CA ASP A 118 -21.72 -13.82 -9.05
C ASP A 118 -22.65 -14.10 -10.24
N PRO A 119 -23.53 -13.15 -10.59
CA PRO A 119 -24.31 -13.24 -11.80
C PRO A 119 -23.39 -13.08 -13.01
N THR A 120 -23.75 -13.74 -14.11
CA THR A 120 -23.05 -13.58 -15.38
C THR A 120 -23.19 -12.21 -16.01
N TRP A 121 -24.27 -11.50 -15.67
CA TRP A 121 -24.62 -10.18 -16.18
C TRP A 121 -25.35 -9.38 -15.10
N GLY A 122 -25.01 -8.10 -14.96
CA GLY A 122 -25.59 -7.17 -13.97
C GLY A 122 -24.66 -6.91 -12.78
N GLY A 123 -24.99 -5.90 -11.97
CA GLY A 123 -24.25 -5.57 -10.76
C GLY A 123 -24.18 -6.75 -9.78
N ALA A 124 -23.18 -6.74 -8.90
CA ALA A 124 -23.01 -7.74 -7.86
C ALA A 124 -24.34 -7.92 -7.07
N PRO A 125 -24.75 -9.15 -6.77
CA PRO A 125 -25.98 -9.38 -6.05
C PRO A 125 -25.86 -8.74 -4.66
N PRO A 126 -26.96 -8.27 -4.06
CA PRO A 126 -26.92 -7.75 -2.69
C PRO A 126 -26.25 -8.79 -1.80
N ALA A 127 -25.29 -8.35 -0.97
CA ALA A 127 -24.48 -9.22 -0.13
C ALA A 127 -25.30 -9.87 1.00
N SER A 128 -26.22 -10.76 0.64
CA SER A 128 -27.28 -11.29 1.50
C SER A 128 -26.76 -12.21 2.61
N ASN A 129 -25.54 -12.73 2.45
CA ASN A 129 -24.88 -13.59 3.44
C ASN A 129 -24.05 -12.81 4.48
N ILE A 130 -23.94 -11.48 4.37
CA ILE A 130 -23.17 -10.65 5.33
C ILE A 130 -23.74 -10.80 6.74
N GLY A 131 -25.06 -10.76 6.91
CA GLY A 131 -25.67 -10.99 8.22
C GLY A 131 -25.28 -12.34 8.82
N ASP A 132 -25.23 -13.40 8.01
CA ASP A 132 -24.80 -14.74 8.45
C ASP A 132 -23.33 -14.74 8.86
N LEU A 133 -22.44 -14.10 8.09
CA LEU A 133 -21.03 -13.95 8.46
C LEU A 133 -20.85 -13.21 9.79
N LEU A 134 -21.61 -12.13 10.01
CA LEU A 134 -21.53 -11.34 11.25
C LEU A 134 -21.99 -12.14 12.47
N ASP A 135 -23.01 -13.00 12.33
CA ASP A 135 -23.45 -13.92 13.40
C ASP A 135 -22.33 -14.88 13.86
N TRP A 136 -21.32 -15.16 13.03
CA TRP A 136 -20.18 -16.00 13.42
C TRP A 136 -19.09 -15.25 14.21
N PHE A 137 -19.12 -13.91 14.21
CA PHE A 137 -18.08 -13.06 14.79
C PHE A 137 -18.59 -12.16 15.93
N ASP A 138 -19.89 -12.21 16.25
CA ASP A 138 -20.53 -11.28 17.19
C ASP A 138 -20.25 -11.58 18.67
N GLY A 139 -19.84 -12.81 19.01
CA GLY A 139 -19.59 -13.23 20.39
C GLY A 139 -20.85 -13.65 21.17
N ASP A 140 -22.03 -13.80 20.53
CA ASP A 140 -23.31 -14.14 21.20
C ASP A 140 -23.63 -15.65 21.20
N CYS A 141 -22.96 -16.43 20.33
CA CYS A 141 -23.25 -17.86 20.11
C CYS A 141 -24.72 -18.17 19.77
N ALA A 142 -25.48 -17.17 19.31
CA ALA A 142 -26.85 -17.36 18.90
C ALA A 142 -26.91 -18.39 17.75
N ASN A 143 -27.92 -19.26 17.78
CA ASN A 143 -28.10 -20.32 16.78
C ASN A 143 -26.90 -21.29 16.64
N SER A 144 -26.02 -21.37 17.65
CA SER A 144 -24.78 -22.16 17.60
C SER A 144 -23.77 -21.68 16.54
N ARG A 145 -23.75 -20.39 16.24
CA ARG A 145 -22.79 -19.72 15.34
C ARG A 145 -21.80 -18.93 16.17
N GLU A 146 -20.53 -19.30 16.10
CA GLU A 146 -19.44 -18.60 16.78
C GLU A 146 -18.08 -19.16 16.33
N LEU A 147 -17.04 -18.32 16.25
CA LEU A 147 -15.67 -18.79 16.18
C LEU A 147 -15.14 -19.22 17.56
N PHE A 148 -14.55 -20.41 17.63
CA PHE A 148 -13.97 -20.95 18.85
C PHE A 148 -12.67 -21.67 18.55
N ALA A 149 -11.90 -22.03 19.58
CA ALA A 149 -10.64 -22.76 19.41
C ALA A 149 -10.65 -24.03 20.27
N ILE A 150 -10.48 -25.19 19.63
CA ILE A 150 -10.41 -26.50 20.29
C ILE A 150 -9.61 -27.47 19.41
N GLY A 151 -8.91 -28.40 20.06
CA GLY A 151 -8.31 -29.55 19.37
C GLY A 151 -7.02 -29.21 18.64
N GLY A 152 -6.80 -29.91 17.52
CA GLY A 152 -5.67 -29.70 16.62
C GLY A 152 -5.91 -28.61 15.57
N THR A 153 -4.88 -28.36 14.78
CA THR A 153 -4.85 -27.35 13.70
C THR A 153 -4.74 -28.06 12.34
N PRO A 154 -5.85 -28.47 11.72
CA PRO A 154 -5.85 -29.24 10.46
C PRO A 154 -5.77 -28.35 9.22
N ILE A 155 -4.65 -27.63 9.06
CA ILE A 155 -4.50 -26.65 7.98
C ILE A 155 -4.58 -27.32 6.60
N TYR A 156 -3.90 -28.46 6.43
CA TYR A 156 -3.89 -29.20 5.17
C TYR A 156 -5.30 -29.63 4.78
N GLY A 157 -6.03 -30.29 5.67
CA GLY A 157 -7.40 -30.72 5.39
C GLY A 157 -8.39 -29.56 5.23
N GLY A 158 -8.19 -28.45 5.95
CA GLY A 158 -8.98 -27.23 5.77
C GLY A 158 -8.82 -26.62 4.38
N LEU A 159 -7.58 -26.54 3.87
CA LEU A 159 -7.32 -26.07 2.49
C LEU A 159 -7.89 -27.02 1.43
N GLN A 160 -7.85 -28.34 1.69
CA GLN A 160 -8.47 -29.32 0.79
C GLN A 160 -10.00 -29.20 0.74
N ALA A 161 -10.66 -28.99 1.89
CA ALA A 161 -12.09 -28.78 1.95
C ALA A 161 -12.53 -27.55 1.15
N VAL A 162 -11.75 -26.46 1.21
CA VAL A 162 -12.01 -25.25 0.41
C VAL A 162 -11.76 -25.49 -1.08
N HIS A 163 -10.76 -26.29 -1.45
CA HIS A 163 -10.54 -26.67 -2.85
C HIS A 163 -11.73 -27.48 -3.39
N GLU A 164 -12.23 -28.44 -2.61
CA GLU A 164 -13.44 -29.20 -2.94
C GLU A 164 -14.66 -28.30 -3.08
N TYR A 165 -14.86 -27.37 -2.13
CA TYR A 165 -15.94 -26.40 -2.16
C TYR A 165 -15.98 -25.62 -3.47
N PHE A 166 -14.85 -25.07 -3.92
CA PHE A 166 -14.79 -24.38 -5.21
C PHE A 166 -14.98 -25.31 -6.40
N ALA A 167 -14.44 -26.53 -6.37
CA ALA A 167 -14.48 -27.44 -7.51
C ALA A 167 -15.84 -28.12 -7.73
N PHE A 168 -16.52 -28.56 -6.68
CA PHE A 168 -17.72 -29.38 -6.77
C PHE A 168 -18.81 -29.05 -5.73
N GLY A 169 -18.55 -28.10 -4.83
CA GLY A 169 -19.34 -27.91 -3.61
C GLY A 169 -18.81 -28.80 -2.47
N TRP A 170 -19.31 -28.57 -1.26
CA TRP A 170 -18.85 -29.24 -0.05
C TRP A 170 -20.02 -29.80 0.78
N SER A 171 -19.75 -30.84 1.57
CA SER A 171 -20.75 -31.47 2.42
C SER A 171 -20.28 -31.77 3.84
N SER A 172 -21.02 -31.30 4.84
CA SER A 172 -20.84 -31.70 6.24
C SER A 172 -21.49 -33.04 6.59
N LEU A 173 -22.30 -33.62 5.68
CA LEU A 173 -23.15 -34.81 5.92
C LEU A 173 -22.57 -36.10 5.33
N TRP A 174 -21.26 -36.18 5.26
CA TRP A 174 -20.59 -37.29 4.61
C TRP A 174 -20.40 -38.51 5.53
N ASP A 175 -20.32 -39.68 4.92
CA ASP A 175 -19.83 -40.92 5.54
C ASP A 175 -19.10 -41.75 4.48
N ASP A 176 -18.36 -42.77 4.91
CA ASP A 176 -17.57 -43.64 4.02
C ASP A 176 -18.42 -44.30 2.93
N ASP A 177 -19.69 -44.59 3.25
CA ASP A 177 -20.63 -45.30 2.39
C ASP A 177 -21.20 -44.39 1.27
N ASN A 178 -21.45 -43.11 1.55
CA ASN A 178 -22.00 -42.14 0.61
C ASN A 178 -20.91 -41.56 -0.30
N TYR A 179 -19.70 -41.35 0.23
CA TYR A 179 -18.60 -40.69 -0.49
C TYR A 179 -18.05 -41.57 -1.62
N CYS A 180 -17.63 -42.80 -1.28
CA CYS A 180 -16.86 -43.66 -2.17
C CYS A 180 -17.72 -44.40 -3.21
N ALA A 181 -19.04 -44.53 -2.99
CA ALA A 181 -19.95 -45.26 -3.87
C ALA A 181 -20.53 -44.42 -5.02
N THR A 182 -20.57 -43.09 -4.87
CA THR A 182 -21.30 -42.18 -5.78
C THR A 182 -20.41 -41.19 -6.52
N GLY A 183 -19.12 -41.11 -6.16
CA GLY A 183 -18.20 -40.09 -6.66
C GLY A 183 -18.24 -38.78 -5.88
N GLY A 184 -18.84 -38.78 -4.68
CA GLY A 184 -18.95 -37.66 -3.75
C GLY A 184 -20.39 -37.46 -3.24
N PRO A 185 -20.57 -37.02 -1.97
CA PRO A 185 -21.89 -36.75 -1.40
C PRO A 185 -22.56 -35.59 -2.14
N VAL A 186 -23.90 -35.56 -2.15
CA VAL A 186 -24.63 -34.36 -2.61
C VAL A 186 -24.20 -33.18 -1.71
N PRO A 187 -23.60 -32.12 -2.28
CA PRO A 187 -23.17 -30.97 -1.49
C PRO A 187 -24.36 -30.33 -0.78
N ASN A 188 -24.22 -30.04 0.50
CA ASN A 188 -25.15 -29.14 1.20
C ASN A 188 -24.70 -27.68 1.15
N HIS A 189 -23.45 -27.46 0.75
CA HIS A 189 -22.88 -26.17 0.36
C HIS A 189 -22.51 -26.25 -1.12
N ALA A 190 -23.24 -25.54 -1.99
CA ALA A 190 -22.98 -25.57 -3.43
C ALA A 190 -21.70 -24.78 -3.76
N THR A 191 -20.99 -25.16 -4.83
CA THR A 191 -19.87 -24.33 -5.33
C THR A 191 -20.36 -22.92 -5.64
N PRO A 192 -19.58 -21.87 -5.32
CA PRO A 192 -19.93 -20.49 -5.66
C PRO A 192 -19.66 -20.15 -7.14
N LEU A 193 -19.24 -21.13 -7.95
CA LEU A 193 -18.84 -20.94 -9.34
C LEU A 193 -19.83 -21.56 -10.32
N ASP A 194 -20.14 -20.84 -11.40
CA ASP A 194 -20.74 -21.45 -12.60
C ASP A 194 -19.66 -21.70 -13.66
N PHE A 195 -19.21 -22.94 -13.78
CA PHE A 195 -18.14 -23.31 -14.72
C PHE A 195 -18.44 -23.03 -16.20
N ASN A 196 -19.70 -22.81 -16.58
CA ASN A 196 -20.08 -22.52 -17.97
C ASN A 196 -20.25 -21.03 -18.25
N GLN A 197 -20.31 -20.22 -17.20
CA GLN A 197 -20.94 -18.91 -17.23
C GLN A 197 -20.03 -17.85 -16.59
N ASP A 198 -19.32 -18.21 -15.52
CA ASP A 198 -18.30 -17.37 -14.93
C ASP A 198 -17.15 -17.09 -15.91
N ARG A 199 -16.51 -15.93 -15.74
CA ARG A 199 -15.35 -15.53 -16.54
C ARG A 199 -14.07 -16.15 -15.97
N PRO A 200 -13.17 -16.71 -16.81
CA PRO A 200 -11.92 -17.30 -16.34
C PRO A 200 -10.93 -16.33 -15.67
N CYS A 201 -11.12 -15.02 -15.81
CA CYS A 201 -10.24 -14.02 -15.22
C CYS A 201 -10.55 -13.76 -13.71
N ARG A 202 -11.64 -14.34 -13.18
CA ARG A 202 -12.12 -14.11 -11.82
C ARG A 202 -11.06 -14.48 -10.76
N SER A 203 -10.82 -13.56 -9.83
CA SER A 203 -9.84 -13.74 -8.75
C SER A 203 -10.41 -14.62 -7.63
N LEU A 204 -9.90 -15.84 -7.50
CA LEU A 204 -10.29 -16.76 -6.42
C LEU A 204 -9.21 -16.78 -5.34
N ASN A 205 -9.60 -16.44 -4.11
CA ASN A 205 -8.66 -16.26 -3.00
C ASN A 205 -9.12 -17.03 -1.76
N VAL A 206 -8.16 -17.63 -1.06
CA VAL A 206 -8.32 -18.24 0.26
C VAL A 206 -7.48 -17.45 1.24
N ILE A 207 -8.07 -16.94 2.32
CA ILE A 207 -7.37 -16.26 3.41
C ILE A 207 -7.30 -17.21 4.61
N LEU A 208 -6.13 -17.79 4.84
CA LEU A 208 -5.85 -18.64 5.99
C LEU A 208 -5.37 -17.77 7.16
N VAL A 209 -6.19 -17.63 8.19
CA VAL A 209 -5.80 -17.03 9.47
C VAL A 209 -5.49 -18.16 10.46
N THR A 210 -4.28 -18.20 11.00
CA THR A 210 -3.86 -19.25 11.93
C THR A 210 -2.95 -18.71 13.04
N ASP A 211 -3.08 -19.25 14.25
CA ASP A 211 -2.22 -18.94 15.40
C ASP A 211 -1.11 -19.98 15.64
N GLY A 212 -0.99 -20.94 14.72
CA GLY A 212 0.02 -22.00 14.76
C GLY A 212 0.27 -22.68 13.41
N GLY A 213 1.23 -23.60 13.40
CA GLY A 213 1.41 -24.54 12.30
C GLY A 213 0.46 -25.74 12.41
N GLN A 214 0.45 -26.59 11.39
CA GLN A 214 -0.33 -27.82 11.42
C GLN A 214 0.05 -28.70 12.62
N SER A 215 -0.97 -29.25 13.28
CA SER A 215 -0.79 -30.22 14.35
C SER A 215 -0.13 -31.49 13.83
N ALA A 216 0.84 -32.03 14.58
CA ALA A 216 1.62 -33.21 14.18
C ALA A 216 0.79 -34.51 14.10
N ILE A 217 -0.42 -34.50 14.66
CA ILE A 217 -1.40 -35.60 14.56
C ILE A 217 -2.15 -35.61 13.23
N CYS A 218 -2.14 -34.50 12.47
CA CYS A 218 -2.81 -34.40 11.19
C CYS A 218 -1.83 -34.71 10.07
N GLU A 219 -2.27 -35.52 9.11
CA GLU A 219 -1.48 -35.97 7.98
C GLU A 219 -1.41 -34.90 6.87
N GLY A 220 -0.65 -35.20 5.82
CA GLY A 220 -0.43 -34.26 4.73
C GLY A 220 0.52 -33.10 5.05
N THR A 221 0.63 -32.16 4.12
CA THR A 221 1.52 -31.00 4.22
C THR A 221 0.79 -29.76 3.73
N PRO A 222 0.55 -28.73 4.58
CA PRO A 222 -0.24 -27.56 4.20
C PRO A 222 0.22 -26.86 2.91
N ALA A 223 1.53 -26.77 2.69
CA ALA A 223 2.09 -26.21 1.46
C ALA A 223 1.69 -27.01 0.20
N ASN A 224 1.51 -28.33 0.29
CA ASN A 224 1.04 -29.14 -0.84
C ASN A 224 -0.43 -28.85 -1.16
N ALA A 225 -1.27 -28.62 -0.15
CA ALA A 225 -2.67 -28.24 -0.37
C ALA A 225 -2.78 -26.83 -0.98
N ALA A 226 -2.01 -25.86 -0.49
CA ALA A 226 -1.91 -24.53 -1.09
C ALA A 226 -1.39 -24.59 -2.55
N ALA A 227 -0.39 -25.43 -2.82
CA ALA A 227 0.08 -25.68 -4.18
C ALA A 227 -0.99 -26.34 -5.07
N ALA A 228 -1.85 -27.20 -4.52
CA ALA A 228 -2.94 -27.80 -5.28
C ALA A 228 -4.03 -26.78 -5.64
N LEU A 229 -4.42 -25.92 -4.69
CA LEU A 229 -5.32 -24.78 -4.92
C LEU A 229 -4.81 -23.89 -6.06
N PHE A 230 -3.51 -23.59 -6.10
CA PHE A 230 -2.94 -22.76 -7.15
C PHE A 230 -2.73 -23.51 -8.48
N ASN A 231 -2.00 -24.63 -8.46
CA ASN A 231 -1.55 -25.32 -9.68
C ASN A 231 -2.64 -26.17 -10.34
N THR A 232 -3.62 -26.66 -9.57
CA THR A 232 -4.76 -27.42 -10.09
C THR A 232 -5.99 -26.52 -10.21
N GLY A 233 -6.25 -25.68 -9.19
CA GLY A 233 -7.32 -24.70 -9.23
C GLY A 233 -8.68 -25.31 -9.60
N VAL A 234 -9.44 -24.55 -10.38
CA VAL A 234 -10.71 -24.99 -11.00
C VAL A 234 -10.66 -24.76 -12.50
N THR A 235 -11.57 -25.37 -13.25
CA THR A 235 -11.66 -25.17 -14.70
C THR A 235 -12.97 -24.44 -15.03
N ILE A 236 -12.86 -23.19 -15.48
CA ILE A 236 -13.98 -22.35 -15.91
C ILE A 236 -13.87 -22.17 -17.42
N GLN A 237 -14.92 -22.49 -18.17
CA GLN A 237 -14.95 -22.42 -19.64
C GLN A 237 -13.76 -23.11 -20.35
N GLY A 238 -13.22 -24.17 -19.76
CA GLY A 238 -12.05 -24.90 -20.30
C GLY A 238 -10.69 -24.25 -20.03
N GLN A 239 -10.66 -23.13 -19.30
CA GLN A 239 -9.44 -22.49 -18.79
C GLN A 239 -9.24 -22.81 -17.31
N GLN A 240 -7.99 -23.08 -16.94
CA GLN A 240 -7.62 -23.33 -15.57
C GLN A 240 -7.48 -22.01 -14.82
N VAL A 241 -8.27 -21.84 -13.76
CA VAL A 241 -8.27 -20.65 -12.91
C VAL A 241 -7.60 -21.01 -11.59
N PRO A 242 -6.46 -20.39 -11.25
CA PRO A 242 -5.74 -20.66 -10.01
C PRO A 242 -6.48 -20.08 -8.81
N ILE A 243 -6.43 -20.79 -7.68
CA ILE A 243 -6.92 -20.27 -6.39
C ILE A 243 -5.71 -19.88 -5.54
N ARG A 244 -5.58 -18.59 -5.23
CA ARG A 244 -4.45 -18.06 -4.45
C ARG A 244 -4.67 -18.27 -2.96
N THR A 245 -3.64 -18.64 -2.22
CA THR A 245 -3.73 -18.82 -0.76
C THR A 245 -2.91 -17.74 -0.05
N HIS A 246 -3.59 -16.78 0.56
CA HIS A 246 -3.00 -15.79 1.47
C HIS A 246 -2.95 -16.37 2.89
N VAL A 247 -1.88 -16.09 3.62
CA VAL A 247 -1.71 -16.60 4.99
C VAL A 247 -1.42 -15.46 5.93
N ILE A 248 -2.16 -15.39 7.03
CA ILE A 248 -1.92 -14.46 8.14
C ILE A 248 -1.56 -15.30 9.37
N GLY A 249 -0.28 -15.21 9.77
CA GLY A 249 0.20 -15.74 11.04
C GLY A 249 -0.17 -14.79 12.18
N PHE A 250 -1.19 -15.18 12.95
CA PHE A 250 -1.73 -14.37 14.02
C PHE A 250 -1.13 -14.71 15.39
N ALA A 251 -0.97 -13.71 16.26
CA ALA A 251 -0.49 -13.87 17.64
C ALA A 251 0.89 -14.55 17.79
N GLY A 252 1.84 -14.17 16.92
CA GLY A 252 3.26 -14.52 17.06
C GLY A 252 3.67 -15.88 16.47
N VAL A 253 2.94 -16.38 15.47
CA VAL A 253 3.33 -17.58 14.71
C VAL A 253 4.70 -17.42 14.06
N SER A 254 5.52 -18.46 14.14
CA SER A 254 6.80 -18.52 13.43
C SER A 254 6.58 -18.50 11.92
N SER A 255 7.19 -17.54 11.22
CA SER A 255 7.10 -17.43 9.76
C SER A 255 7.60 -18.70 9.05
N ALA A 256 8.53 -19.45 9.66
CA ALA A 256 9.01 -20.74 9.15
C ALA A 256 7.91 -21.81 9.01
N LEU A 257 6.79 -21.68 9.73
CA LEU A 257 5.65 -22.60 9.65
C LEU A 257 4.62 -22.18 8.60
N VAL A 258 4.50 -20.88 8.31
CA VAL A 258 3.40 -20.32 7.50
C VAL A 258 3.86 -19.73 6.16
N ASP A 259 5.09 -19.22 6.05
CA ASP A 259 5.66 -18.72 4.79
C ASP A 259 5.67 -19.78 3.69
N PRO A 260 6.01 -21.07 3.94
CA PRO A 260 5.97 -22.09 2.90
C PRO A 260 4.57 -22.30 2.32
N ILE A 261 3.52 -22.03 3.10
CA ILE A 261 2.12 -22.19 2.68
C ILE A 261 1.75 -21.03 1.74
N ALA A 262 2.03 -19.79 2.13
CA ALA A 262 1.80 -18.60 1.30
C ALA A 262 2.60 -18.67 -0.02
N ALA A 263 3.86 -19.08 0.04
CA ALA A 263 4.71 -19.25 -1.13
C ALA A 263 4.16 -20.29 -2.10
N ALA A 264 3.67 -21.42 -1.58
CA ALA A 264 3.08 -22.47 -2.39
C ALA A 264 1.72 -22.08 -3.00
N GLY A 265 0.98 -21.19 -2.34
CA GLY A 265 -0.28 -20.61 -2.83
C GLY A 265 -0.14 -19.36 -3.69
N ASP A 266 1.08 -19.05 -4.17
CA ASP A 266 1.41 -17.91 -5.04
C ASP A 266 1.13 -16.52 -4.45
N THR A 267 1.34 -16.36 -3.13
CA THR A 267 1.21 -15.06 -2.42
C THR A 267 2.49 -14.61 -1.72
N GLY A 268 3.59 -15.35 -1.90
CA GLY A 268 4.90 -14.98 -1.40
C GLY A 268 5.12 -15.39 0.06
N ALA A 269 5.03 -14.46 1.00
CA ALA A 269 5.26 -14.70 2.43
C ALA A 269 4.00 -14.45 3.25
N ALA A 270 3.88 -15.09 4.41
CA ALA A 270 2.74 -14.87 5.28
C ALA A 270 2.80 -13.46 5.91
N LEU A 271 1.64 -12.82 6.06
CA LEU A 271 1.54 -11.59 6.84
C LEU A 271 1.55 -11.93 8.33
N SER A 272 2.17 -11.07 9.15
CA SER A 272 2.19 -11.24 10.60
C SER A 272 1.31 -10.20 11.28
N ALA A 273 0.44 -10.64 12.17
CA ALA A 273 -0.42 -9.77 12.98
C ALA A 273 -0.40 -10.23 14.44
N ASN A 274 -0.29 -9.30 15.39
CA ASN A 274 -0.18 -9.61 16.82
C ASN A 274 -1.33 -9.05 17.66
N ASN A 275 -2.26 -8.32 17.05
CA ASN A 275 -3.44 -7.74 17.69
C ASN A 275 -4.52 -7.50 16.65
N GLU A 276 -5.73 -7.18 17.11
CA GLU A 276 -6.90 -6.84 16.29
C GLU A 276 -6.58 -5.88 15.14
N VAL A 277 -5.93 -4.73 15.43
CA VAL A 277 -5.66 -3.68 14.44
C VAL A 277 -4.75 -4.19 13.32
N GLN A 278 -3.68 -4.90 13.67
CA GLN A 278 -2.76 -5.47 12.69
C GLN A 278 -3.42 -6.57 11.85
N LEU A 279 -4.32 -7.35 12.44
CA LEU A 279 -5.07 -8.37 11.72
C LEU A 279 -6.07 -7.75 10.76
N ALA A 280 -6.81 -6.73 11.21
CA ALA A 280 -7.75 -5.97 10.37
C ALA A 280 -7.02 -5.30 9.20
N GLN A 281 -5.85 -4.71 9.43
CA GLN A 281 -5.00 -4.14 8.36
C GLN A 281 -4.53 -5.21 7.36
N ALA A 282 -4.08 -6.37 7.85
CA ALA A 282 -3.63 -7.47 6.99
C ALA A 282 -4.79 -8.02 6.13
N LEU A 283 -5.96 -8.21 6.74
CA LEU A 283 -7.18 -8.62 6.04
C LEU A 283 -7.60 -7.58 4.99
N ALA A 284 -7.68 -6.30 5.36
CA ALA A 284 -8.04 -5.21 4.45
C ALA A 284 -7.07 -5.10 3.26
N ASN A 285 -5.76 -5.24 3.50
CA ASN A 285 -4.77 -5.21 2.43
C ASN A 285 -4.95 -6.38 1.45
N ILE A 286 -5.24 -7.59 1.94
CA ILE A 286 -5.49 -8.75 1.08
C ILE A 286 -6.79 -8.56 0.29
N VAL A 287 -7.88 -8.17 0.95
CA VAL A 287 -9.18 -7.97 0.31
C VAL A 287 -9.10 -6.85 -0.74
N ALA A 288 -8.41 -5.75 -0.44
CA ALA A 288 -8.20 -4.66 -1.39
C ALA A 288 -7.41 -5.10 -2.64
N THR A 289 -6.55 -6.13 -2.55
CA THR A 289 -5.89 -6.68 -3.75
C THR A 289 -6.78 -7.63 -4.55
N ALA A 290 -7.85 -8.16 -3.96
CA ALA A 290 -8.86 -8.94 -4.68
C ALA A 290 -9.84 -8.05 -5.46
N VAL A 291 -10.02 -6.79 -5.00
CA VAL A 291 -10.66 -5.72 -5.77
C VAL A 291 -9.61 -5.18 -6.75
N ALA A 292 -9.45 -5.84 -7.91
CA ALA A 292 -8.58 -5.29 -8.93
C ALA A 292 -9.18 -3.95 -9.41
N PRO A 293 -8.50 -2.80 -9.24
CA PRO A 293 -8.92 -1.61 -9.96
C PRO A 293 -8.75 -1.90 -11.45
N GLU A 294 -9.70 -1.48 -12.26
CA GLU A 294 -9.51 -1.52 -13.70
C GLU A 294 -8.22 -0.77 -14.05
N ILE A 295 -7.49 -1.31 -15.01
CA ILE A 295 -6.37 -0.67 -15.66
C ILE A 295 -6.87 -0.43 -17.06
N CYS A 296 -6.56 0.73 -17.64
CA CYS A 296 -7.07 0.99 -18.97
C CYS A 296 -6.31 0.23 -20.05
N ASP A 297 -6.63 -1.05 -20.19
CA ASP A 297 -5.98 -2.02 -21.05
C ASP A 297 -6.96 -2.74 -21.99
N ASN A 298 -8.22 -2.30 -22.01
CA ASN A 298 -9.30 -2.86 -22.81
C ASN A 298 -9.61 -4.32 -22.45
N GLY A 299 -9.23 -4.73 -21.23
CA GLY A 299 -9.62 -5.94 -20.54
C GLY A 299 -10.64 -5.66 -19.42
N ASP A 300 -11.34 -6.71 -19.00
CA ASP A 300 -12.18 -6.73 -17.81
C ASP A 300 -11.29 -7.26 -16.67
N ASN A 301 -10.53 -6.37 -16.03
CA ASN A 301 -9.43 -6.76 -15.13
C ASN A 301 -9.95 -7.32 -13.80
N ASN A 302 -11.12 -6.87 -13.35
CA ASN A 302 -11.77 -7.35 -12.14
C ASN A 302 -12.89 -8.37 -12.41
N CYS A 303 -13.18 -8.65 -13.68
CA CYS A 303 -14.08 -9.70 -14.16
C CYS A 303 -15.54 -9.49 -13.79
N ASN A 304 -15.92 -8.26 -13.44
CA ASN A 304 -17.29 -7.89 -13.13
C ASN A 304 -18.18 -7.79 -14.39
N GLY A 305 -17.58 -7.89 -15.58
CA GLY A 305 -18.28 -7.84 -16.86
C GLY A 305 -18.32 -6.50 -17.54
N CYS A 306 -17.63 -5.53 -16.97
CA CYS A 306 -17.33 -4.24 -17.53
C CYS A 306 -15.86 -4.19 -17.91
N THR A 307 -15.52 -3.34 -18.87
CA THR A 307 -14.16 -3.21 -19.40
C THR A 307 -13.75 -1.78 -19.17
N ASP A 308 -12.67 -1.54 -18.44
CA ASP A 308 -12.13 -0.21 -18.13
C ASP A 308 -13.14 0.75 -17.45
N GLU A 309 -14.06 0.26 -16.59
CA GLU A 309 -14.95 1.17 -15.86
C GLU A 309 -14.17 2.16 -14.97
N GLY A 310 -14.65 3.40 -14.91
CA GLY A 310 -13.96 4.51 -14.24
C GLY A 310 -12.88 5.22 -15.07
N TYR A 311 -12.59 4.78 -16.31
CA TYR A 311 -11.72 5.49 -17.25
C TYR A 311 -12.51 6.22 -18.35
N ASN A 312 -11.87 7.22 -18.96
CA ASN A 312 -12.39 7.86 -20.17
C ASN A 312 -12.32 6.88 -21.34
N HIS A 313 -13.34 6.91 -22.20
CA HIS A 313 -13.66 5.95 -23.25
C HIS A 313 -12.53 5.61 -24.27
N TYR A 314 -11.40 6.33 -24.26
CA TYR A 314 -10.18 5.98 -24.99
C TYR A 314 -8.94 6.28 -24.14
N CYS A 315 -8.17 5.24 -23.80
CA CYS A 315 -6.96 5.39 -23.00
C CYS A 315 -5.66 5.54 -23.80
N ASN A 316 -5.79 5.76 -25.10
CA ASN A 316 -4.65 5.93 -25.99
C ASN A 316 -4.23 7.41 -26.03
N ILE A 317 -3.16 7.75 -25.30
CA ILE A 317 -2.59 9.10 -25.28
C ILE A 317 -1.38 9.15 -26.24
N GLY A 318 -1.54 9.80 -27.41
CA GLY A 318 -0.42 10.18 -28.29
C GLY A 318 -0.42 9.54 -29.68
N GLN A 319 -1.41 9.88 -30.52
CA GLN A 319 -1.60 9.29 -31.84
C GLN A 319 -0.65 9.87 -32.91
N THR A 320 0.01 8.99 -33.66
CA THR A 320 0.70 9.31 -34.93
C THR A 320 0.03 8.58 -36.08
N CYS A 321 0.24 9.05 -37.31
CA CYS A 321 -0.66 8.78 -38.42
C CYS A 321 0.08 7.99 -39.53
N CYS A 322 -0.45 6.85 -40.01
CA CYS A 322 0.11 6.10 -41.13
C CYS A 322 -0.01 6.86 -42.46
N SER A 323 1.03 6.81 -43.29
CA SER A 323 1.09 7.58 -44.56
C SER A 323 0.64 6.73 -45.75
N TRP A 324 -0.34 7.21 -46.53
CA TRP A 324 -0.81 6.52 -47.74
C TRP A 324 -1.20 7.46 -48.89
N THR A 325 -1.26 6.92 -50.11
CA THR A 325 -1.49 7.70 -51.35
C THR A 325 -2.63 7.17 -52.24
N ASN A 326 -3.19 6.00 -51.92
CA ASN A 326 -4.35 5.42 -52.62
C ASN A 326 -5.17 4.50 -51.69
N LEU A 327 -6.39 4.14 -52.12
CA LEU A 327 -7.34 3.36 -51.32
C LEU A 327 -6.84 1.97 -50.92
N THR A 328 -6.05 1.30 -51.77
CA THR A 328 -5.51 -0.03 -51.45
C THR A 328 -4.48 0.03 -50.32
N GLN A 329 -3.63 1.06 -50.28
CA GLN A 329 -2.69 1.29 -49.19
C GLN A 329 -3.39 1.64 -47.87
N ARG A 330 -4.51 2.38 -47.96
CA ARG A 330 -5.38 2.64 -46.81
C ARG A 330 -5.96 1.33 -46.27
N ASP A 331 -6.52 0.50 -47.13
CA ASP A 331 -7.15 -0.76 -46.72
C ASP A 331 -6.15 -1.73 -46.08
N THR A 332 -4.89 -1.74 -46.55
CA THR A 332 -3.79 -2.47 -45.91
C THR A 332 -3.42 -1.89 -44.55
N CYS A 333 -3.29 -0.56 -44.44
CA CYS A 333 -2.97 0.10 -43.17
C CYS A 333 -4.03 -0.19 -42.08
N ILE A 334 -5.32 -0.20 -42.43
CA ILE A 334 -6.41 -0.57 -41.50
C ILE A 334 -6.27 -2.01 -41.03
N ALA A 335 -6.08 -2.95 -41.96
CA ALA A 335 -6.00 -4.37 -41.63
C ALA A 335 -4.78 -4.68 -40.76
N ASP A 336 -3.66 -4.00 -41.03
CA ASP A 336 -2.43 -4.14 -40.24
C ASP A 336 -2.65 -3.57 -38.81
N TYR A 337 -3.30 -2.41 -38.69
CA TYR A 337 -3.64 -1.83 -37.38
C TYR A 337 -4.59 -2.71 -36.57
N GLU A 338 -5.69 -3.19 -37.17
CA GLU A 338 -6.62 -4.12 -36.52
C GLU A 338 -5.89 -5.36 -36.02
N GLN A 339 -4.99 -5.90 -36.84
CA GLN A 339 -4.20 -7.06 -36.48
C GLN A 339 -3.16 -6.75 -35.40
N SER A 340 -2.64 -5.52 -35.35
CA SER A 340 -1.71 -5.06 -34.32
C SER A 340 -2.39 -4.93 -32.96
N VAL A 341 -3.64 -4.45 -32.91
CA VAL A 341 -4.44 -4.35 -31.67
C VAL A 341 -4.78 -5.74 -31.15
N ILE A 342 -5.17 -6.67 -32.03
CA ILE A 342 -5.44 -8.06 -31.67
C ILE A 342 -4.19 -8.76 -31.12
N ASN A 343 -3.02 -8.47 -31.69
CA ASN A 343 -1.77 -9.15 -31.34
C ASN A 343 -0.99 -8.48 -30.20
N ASN A 344 -1.19 -7.19 -29.94
CA ASN A 344 -0.51 -6.39 -28.91
C ASN A 344 -1.46 -5.38 -28.23
N PRO A 345 -2.42 -5.84 -27.41
CA PRO A 345 -3.24 -4.96 -26.58
C PRO A 345 -2.42 -4.35 -25.41
N PRO A 346 -2.71 -3.12 -24.94
CA PRO A 346 -3.70 -2.16 -25.46
C PRO A 346 -3.18 -1.28 -26.60
N ASP A 347 -1.86 -1.22 -26.77
CA ASP A 347 -1.19 -0.31 -27.69
C ASP A 347 -0.98 -1.00 -29.05
N GLY A 348 -2.03 -0.96 -29.86
CA GLY A 348 -1.91 -1.22 -31.30
C GLY A 348 -0.79 -0.37 -31.91
N ASN A 349 -0.22 -0.82 -33.03
CA ASN A 349 0.88 -0.10 -33.67
C ASN A 349 0.39 1.28 -34.15
N LEU A 350 0.72 2.32 -33.39
CA LEU A 350 0.26 3.67 -33.66
C LEU A 350 0.73 4.19 -35.02
N ASP A 351 1.81 3.66 -35.59
CA ASP A 351 2.25 4.03 -36.94
C ASP A 351 1.35 3.47 -38.05
N GLU A 352 0.43 2.57 -37.71
CA GLU A 352 -0.56 1.93 -38.60
C GLU A 352 -1.96 2.55 -38.43
N LEU A 353 -2.13 3.61 -37.63
CA LEU A 353 -3.38 4.35 -37.55
C LEU A 353 -3.77 4.95 -38.93
N PRO A 354 -4.99 4.72 -39.45
CA PRO A 354 -5.37 5.16 -40.79
C PRO A 354 -5.62 6.68 -40.87
N CYS A 355 -5.01 7.37 -41.86
CA CYS A 355 -5.12 8.84 -41.99
C CYS A 355 -5.79 9.27 -43.28
N ILE A 356 -7.02 9.78 -43.24
CA ILE A 356 -7.75 10.02 -44.48
C ILE A 356 -7.19 11.20 -45.31
N THR A 357 -6.89 10.91 -46.59
CA THR A 357 -6.27 11.69 -47.71
C THR A 357 -5.68 13.10 -47.50
N VAL A 358 -4.70 13.46 -48.35
CA VAL A 358 -4.08 14.80 -48.44
C VAL A 358 -5.08 15.96 -48.68
N ALA A 359 -6.28 15.70 -49.21
CA ALA A 359 -7.29 16.73 -49.51
C ALA A 359 -8.33 16.95 -48.39
N GLN A 360 -8.48 15.99 -47.46
CA GLN A 360 -9.42 16.07 -46.33
C GLN A 360 -8.82 16.78 -45.10
N LYS A 361 -7.58 17.26 -45.23
CA LYS A 361 -6.87 18.06 -44.24
C LYS A 361 -7.33 19.53 -44.17
N ASP A 362 -8.00 20.03 -45.22
CA ASP A 362 -8.29 21.45 -45.41
C ASP A 362 -9.80 21.77 -45.64
N ASP A 363 -10.72 20.81 -45.43
CA ASP A 363 -12.18 21.03 -45.52
C ASP A 363 -12.75 21.46 -44.14
N PRO A 364 -13.42 22.62 -44.02
CA PRO A 364 -13.97 23.10 -42.76
C PRO A 364 -15.36 22.53 -42.42
N VAL A 365 -15.92 21.60 -43.20
CA VAL A 365 -17.28 21.08 -42.96
C VAL A 365 -17.32 19.57 -42.66
N ASP A 366 -16.46 18.74 -43.24
CA ASP A 366 -16.56 17.27 -43.09
C ASP A 366 -15.16 16.60 -43.03
N GLY A 367 -14.50 16.70 -41.87
CA GLY A 367 -13.12 16.22 -41.61
C GLY A 367 -12.99 14.74 -41.13
N PRO A 368 -11.77 14.28 -40.81
CA PRO A 368 -11.38 12.90 -40.46
C PRO A 368 -12.08 12.18 -39.31
N ASP A 369 -13.03 12.83 -38.66
CA ASP A 369 -13.54 12.46 -37.35
C ASP A 369 -14.70 11.44 -37.42
N GLN A 370 -14.86 10.76 -38.57
CA GLN A 370 -15.95 9.82 -38.84
C GLN A 370 -15.51 8.36 -38.93
N TRP A 371 -14.35 7.97 -38.39
CA TRP A 371 -13.85 6.60 -38.58
C TRP A 371 -13.20 5.98 -37.35
N LEU A 372 -14.05 5.52 -36.42
CA LEU A 372 -13.98 4.21 -35.76
C LEU A 372 -15.26 4.06 -34.93
N CYS A 373 -16.21 3.25 -35.41
CA CYS A 373 -17.37 2.84 -34.61
C CYS A 373 -16.92 1.84 -33.53
N TYR A 374 -16.61 2.35 -32.35
CA TYR A 374 -17.38 1.99 -31.17
C TYR A 374 -17.62 3.30 -30.38
N ASN A 375 -18.86 3.79 -30.45
CA ASN A 375 -19.31 5.10 -29.95
C ASN A 375 -20.57 4.89 -29.08
N PRO A 376 -20.59 5.17 -27.77
CA PRO A 376 -21.70 5.80 -27.08
C PRO A 376 -21.47 7.30 -27.22
N GLY A 377 -22.33 7.93 -28.02
CA GLY A 377 -22.20 9.27 -28.58
C GLY A 377 -23.30 10.17 -28.07
N ASP A 378 -23.01 11.45 -27.81
CA ASP A 378 -23.98 12.50 -27.54
C ASP A 378 -25.09 11.97 -26.59
N ILE A 379 -26.33 12.43 -26.60
CA ILE A 379 -27.35 11.55 -25.99
C ILE A 379 -27.34 10.24 -26.81
N CYS A 380 -27.48 9.08 -26.17
CA CYS A 380 -27.58 7.76 -26.80
C CYS A 380 -28.79 7.66 -27.78
N ASP A 381 -28.70 8.33 -28.92
CA ASP A 381 -29.75 8.53 -29.92
C ASP A 381 -29.25 8.54 -31.39
N GLU A 382 -27.97 8.26 -31.61
CA GLU A 382 -27.25 8.18 -32.90
C GLU A 382 -27.09 9.50 -33.70
N ILE A 383 -27.14 10.69 -33.06
CA ILE A 383 -26.97 11.98 -33.74
C ILE A 383 -25.88 12.86 -33.07
N ASP A 384 -24.96 13.42 -33.87
CA ASP A 384 -24.05 14.52 -33.44
C ASP A 384 -24.83 15.84 -33.42
N ASN A 385 -25.10 16.32 -32.21
CA ASN A 385 -26.18 17.28 -31.97
C ASN A 385 -25.74 18.73 -31.96
N ASN A 386 -24.45 19.03 -31.87
CA ASN A 386 -24.03 20.41 -31.67
C ASN A 386 -22.68 20.79 -32.27
N CYS A 387 -21.95 19.87 -32.90
CA CYS A 387 -20.73 20.14 -33.66
C CYS A 387 -19.74 21.09 -32.94
N VAL A 388 -19.65 21.02 -31.62
CA VAL A 388 -18.66 21.72 -30.77
C VAL A 388 -18.33 20.79 -29.60
N LEU A 389 -17.21 20.06 -29.68
CA LEU A 389 -16.99 18.88 -28.82
C LEU A 389 -18.07 17.84 -29.14
N GLY A 390 -17.64 16.74 -29.75
CA GLY A 390 -18.48 15.82 -30.52
C GLY A 390 -19.51 15.03 -29.73
N ALA A 391 -20.00 13.97 -30.37
CA ALA A 391 -20.86 12.98 -29.75
C ALA A 391 -20.11 12.27 -28.60
N ASP A 392 -20.44 12.62 -27.35
CA ASP A 392 -20.07 12.04 -26.02
C ASP A 392 -18.62 12.12 -25.57
N GLU A 393 -18.03 13.30 -25.66
CA GLU A 393 -16.69 13.51 -25.12
C GLU A 393 -16.75 13.97 -23.64
N ASN A 394 -16.27 13.10 -22.72
CA ASN A 394 -16.09 13.24 -21.25
C ASN A 394 -17.07 12.51 -20.29
N GLN A 395 -17.79 11.48 -20.73
CA GLN A 395 -18.56 10.64 -19.79
C GLN A 395 -17.70 9.49 -19.24
N PHE A 396 -17.71 9.32 -17.91
CA PHE A 396 -17.12 8.14 -17.25
C PHE A 396 -18.01 6.93 -17.55
N LYS A 397 -17.40 5.78 -17.80
CA LYS A 397 -18.13 4.60 -18.27
C LYS A 397 -19.26 4.16 -17.32
N CYS A 398 -19.17 4.42 -16.01
CA CYS A 398 -20.24 4.16 -15.05
C CYS A 398 -20.13 4.97 -13.74
N GLY A 399 -21.24 5.09 -12.98
CA GLY A 399 -21.49 5.96 -11.82
C GLY A 399 -20.52 5.91 -10.62
N SER A 400 -20.91 6.54 -9.50
CA SER A 400 -20.07 6.66 -8.29
C SER A 400 -20.70 5.92 -7.11
N PRO A 401 -20.10 4.81 -6.63
CA PRO A 401 -18.87 4.15 -7.10
C PRO A 401 -19.05 3.44 -8.45
N ALA A 402 -17.96 3.19 -9.18
CA ALA A 402 -17.99 2.57 -10.50
C ALA A 402 -18.63 1.16 -10.44
N HIS A 403 -19.72 0.95 -11.19
CA HIS A 403 -20.48 -0.31 -11.26
C HIS A 403 -20.97 -0.57 -12.68
N CYS A 404 -21.29 -1.81 -13.06
CA CYS A 404 -21.89 -2.05 -14.38
C CYS A 404 -23.27 -1.37 -14.55
N PRO A 405 -23.69 -1.00 -15.79
CA PRO A 405 -25.01 -0.45 -16.05
C PRO A 405 -26.14 -1.35 -15.50
N THR A 406 -26.95 -0.81 -14.59
CA THR A 406 -28.12 -1.47 -14.01
C THR A 406 -29.36 -0.63 -14.28
N ALA A 407 -30.55 -1.23 -14.29
CA ALA A 407 -31.78 -0.44 -14.49
C ALA A 407 -31.91 0.67 -13.43
N GLU A 408 -32.26 1.87 -13.89
CA GLU A 408 -32.48 3.06 -13.06
C GLU A 408 -33.28 2.77 -11.79
N VAL A 409 -32.76 3.22 -10.65
CA VAL A 409 -33.49 3.32 -9.38
C VAL A 409 -33.42 4.77 -8.90
N CYS A 410 -34.47 5.27 -8.26
CA CYS A 410 -34.57 6.69 -7.87
C CYS A 410 -33.58 7.02 -6.72
N ASN A 411 -32.31 7.21 -7.04
CA ASN A 411 -31.20 7.40 -6.09
C ASN A 411 -30.35 8.65 -6.40
N GLY A 412 -30.70 9.40 -7.46
CA GLY A 412 -29.97 10.60 -7.86
C GLY A 412 -28.64 10.33 -8.56
N LEU A 413 -28.41 9.08 -8.97
CA LEU A 413 -27.28 8.62 -9.77
C LEU A 413 -27.79 8.16 -11.14
N ASP A 414 -26.88 7.99 -12.09
CA ASP A 414 -27.14 7.46 -13.43
C ASP A 414 -26.73 5.99 -13.41
N ASP A 415 -27.66 5.12 -12.99
CA ASP A 415 -27.39 3.71 -12.70
C ASP A 415 -27.21 2.89 -13.99
N ASP A 416 -27.90 3.27 -15.06
CA ASP A 416 -27.85 2.62 -16.37
C ASP A 416 -26.87 3.28 -17.33
N CYS A 417 -26.23 4.36 -16.87
CA CYS A 417 -25.15 5.06 -17.55
C CYS A 417 -25.58 5.59 -18.93
N ASN A 418 -26.84 5.99 -19.06
CA ASN A 418 -27.41 6.55 -20.28
C ASN A 418 -27.33 8.09 -20.35
N GLY A 419 -26.74 8.72 -19.33
CA GLY A 419 -26.56 10.17 -19.22
C GLY A 419 -27.78 10.89 -18.62
N GLN A 420 -28.81 10.17 -18.18
CA GLN A 420 -29.99 10.71 -17.53
C GLN A 420 -30.15 10.12 -16.13
N ILE A 421 -29.99 10.98 -15.12
CA ILE A 421 -30.28 10.62 -13.73
C ILE A 421 -31.78 10.29 -13.60
N ASP A 422 -32.08 9.06 -13.18
CA ASP A 422 -33.40 8.55 -12.82
C ASP A 422 -34.49 8.60 -13.93
N ASP A 423 -34.17 8.23 -15.18
CA ASP A 423 -35.13 8.19 -16.32
C ASP A 423 -36.06 6.93 -16.30
N GLY A 424 -36.86 6.70 -17.36
CA GLY A 424 -37.79 5.57 -17.41
C GLY A 424 -39.00 5.73 -16.49
N ASN A 425 -39.26 6.95 -16.01
CA ASN A 425 -40.30 7.26 -15.03
C ASN A 425 -40.09 6.58 -13.67
N VAL A 426 -38.86 6.21 -13.29
CA VAL A 426 -38.59 5.58 -11.99
C VAL A 426 -38.82 6.53 -10.82
N CYS A 427 -38.65 7.85 -11.02
CA CYS A 427 -39.03 8.89 -10.07
C CYS A 427 -40.42 9.53 -10.32
N SER A 428 -41.29 8.93 -11.15
CA SER A 428 -42.60 9.53 -11.48
C SER A 428 -43.68 9.42 -10.39
N GLY A 429 -43.26 9.06 -9.19
CA GLY A 429 -44.03 9.18 -7.97
C GLY A 429 -43.05 8.88 -6.85
N CYS A 430 -42.93 9.81 -5.90
CA CYS A 430 -42.20 9.53 -4.67
C CYS A 430 -42.70 8.18 -4.15
N THR A 431 -41.79 7.20 -4.08
CA THR A 431 -42.10 5.84 -3.64
C THR A 431 -41.88 5.82 -2.14
N PRO A 432 -42.94 5.78 -1.31
CA PRO A 432 -42.80 6.00 0.13
C PRO A 432 -41.86 4.98 0.74
N SER A 433 -40.73 5.46 1.23
CA SER A 433 -39.81 4.73 2.08
C SER A 433 -39.89 5.32 3.49
N THR A 434 -39.27 4.69 4.48
CA THR A 434 -39.22 5.30 5.82
C THR A 434 -38.29 6.51 5.80
N GLU A 435 -38.72 7.62 6.41
CA GLU A 435 -37.91 8.82 6.62
C GLU A 435 -36.51 8.49 7.16
N VAL A 436 -35.51 9.01 6.46
CA VAL A 436 -34.10 9.03 6.85
C VAL A 436 -33.74 10.48 7.18
N CYS A 437 -32.73 10.70 8.02
CA CYS A 437 -32.29 12.05 8.35
C CYS A 437 -31.28 12.54 7.30
N ASP A 438 -31.77 12.90 6.11
CA ASP A 438 -30.98 13.30 4.94
C ASP A 438 -31.42 14.66 4.36
N GLY A 439 -32.44 15.30 4.94
CA GLY A 439 -33.02 16.54 4.43
C GLY A 439 -34.03 16.34 3.30
N CYS A 440 -34.44 15.09 3.01
CA CYS A 440 -35.37 14.73 1.97
C CYS A 440 -36.69 14.18 2.55
N ASP A 441 -37.76 14.32 1.77
CA ASP A 441 -39.08 13.72 2.03
C ASP A 441 -39.10 12.31 1.43
N ASN A 442 -38.52 11.33 2.14
CA ASN A 442 -38.37 9.95 1.67
C ASN A 442 -39.70 9.18 1.73
N ASP A 443 -40.64 9.59 2.59
CA ASP A 443 -41.95 8.96 2.76
C ASP A 443 -43.10 9.64 2.00
N CYS A 444 -42.78 10.74 1.31
CA CYS A 444 -43.64 11.40 0.33
C CYS A 444 -44.85 12.11 0.93
N ASP A 445 -44.79 12.49 2.21
CA ASP A 445 -45.87 13.16 2.90
C ASP A 445 -45.77 14.71 2.86
N GLY A 446 -44.72 15.22 2.21
CA GLY A 446 -44.44 16.65 2.02
C GLY A 446 -43.64 17.27 3.16
N TRP A 447 -42.99 16.45 3.98
CA TRP A 447 -42.12 16.90 5.07
C TRP A 447 -40.82 16.10 5.06
N ALA A 448 -39.71 16.80 4.86
CA ALA A 448 -38.40 16.23 5.05
C ALA A 448 -38.09 15.99 6.53
N ASP A 449 -37.42 14.89 6.81
CA ASP A 449 -36.93 14.46 8.13
C ASP A 449 -38.03 14.42 9.20
N ASN A 450 -39.25 13.99 8.86
CA ASN A 450 -40.38 13.99 9.80
C ASN A 450 -40.44 12.76 10.72
N GLY A 451 -39.50 11.83 10.54
CA GLY A 451 -39.34 10.61 11.31
C GLY A 451 -38.92 10.82 12.77
N THR A 452 -38.92 9.72 13.53
CA THR A 452 -38.40 9.72 14.91
C THR A 452 -36.93 9.30 14.92
N PHE A 453 -36.03 10.27 14.92
CA PHE A 453 -34.59 10.03 14.94
C PHE A 453 -34.02 10.12 16.36
N GLY A 454 -33.22 9.12 16.74
CA GLY A 454 -32.37 9.21 17.92
C GLY A 454 -31.17 10.12 17.66
N THR A 455 -30.48 10.55 18.72
CA THR A 455 -29.17 11.18 18.56
C THR A 455 -28.14 10.10 18.19
N ILE A 456 -27.32 10.36 17.19
CA ILE A 456 -26.22 9.48 16.77
C ILE A 456 -24.93 9.93 17.45
N ALA A 457 -24.11 9.00 17.93
CA ALA A 457 -22.80 9.33 18.48
C ALA A 457 -21.85 9.85 17.38
N CYS A 458 -21.04 10.85 17.69
CA CYS A 458 -20.04 11.41 16.79
C CYS A 458 -18.81 11.85 17.60
N GLY A 459 -17.71 12.15 16.91
CA GLY A 459 -16.44 12.49 17.58
C GLY A 459 -15.75 11.27 18.21
N LEU A 460 -14.68 11.53 18.97
CA LEU A 460 -13.85 10.46 19.55
C LEU A 460 -14.43 9.95 20.88
N PRO A 461 -14.29 8.66 21.20
CA PRO A 461 -14.87 8.07 22.40
C PRO A 461 -14.20 8.53 23.71
N SER A 462 -12.97 9.06 23.61
CA SER A 462 -12.30 9.76 24.70
C SER A 462 -11.25 10.70 24.11
N PRO A 463 -10.87 11.79 24.81
CA PRO A 463 -11.38 12.28 26.09
C PRO A 463 -12.82 12.82 26.03
N ALA A 464 -13.44 13.10 27.20
CA ALA A 464 -14.88 13.41 27.30
C ALA A 464 -15.33 14.65 26.48
N TRP A 465 -14.42 15.56 26.17
CA TRP A 465 -14.69 16.74 25.33
C TRP A 465 -14.65 16.44 23.82
N CYS A 466 -14.14 15.28 23.41
CA CYS A 466 -14.21 14.80 22.03
C CYS A 466 -15.47 13.97 21.75
N VAL A 467 -16.16 13.49 22.78
CA VAL A 467 -17.42 12.76 22.64
C VAL A 467 -18.53 13.74 22.28
N GLY A 468 -19.20 13.50 21.16
CA GLY A 468 -20.32 14.29 20.70
C GLY A 468 -21.52 13.45 20.29
N THR A 469 -22.62 14.15 20.01
CA THR A 469 -23.79 13.56 19.38
C THR A 469 -24.26 14.45 18.23
N MET A 470 -24.82 13.86 17.19
CA MET A 470 -25.53 14.54 16.13
C MET A 470 -27.03 14.33 16.35
N ALA A 471 -27.81 15.37 16.11
CA ALA A 471 -29.27 15.31 16.12
C ALA A 471 -29.76 15.66 14.72
N CYS A 472 -30.86 15.06 14.31
CA CYS A 472 -31.51 15.46 13.07
C CYS A 472 -32.03 16.89 13.19
N GLU A 473 -31.92 17.67 12.11
CA GLU A 473 -32.59 18.96 12.02
C GLU A 473 -34.11 18.80 12.18
N ALA A 474 -34.78 19.90 12.57
CA ALA A 474 -36.22 19.86 12.76
C ALA A 474 -36.94 19.66 11.41
N PRO A 475 -38.05 18.88 11.37
CA PRO A 475 -38.74 18.57 10.12
C PRO A 475 -39.11 19.83 9.32
N GLN A 476 -38.87 19.79 8.01
CA GLN A 476 -39.10 20.93 7.12
C GLN A 476 -40.11 20.59 6.04
N ALA A 477 -41.08 21.49 5.80
CA ALA A 477 -42.03 21.29 4.71
C ALA A 477 -41.34 21.48 3.35
N VAL A 478 -41.43 20.48 2.49
CA VAL A 478 -40.85 20.46 1.15
C VAL A 478 -41.91 20.00 0.14
N PRO A 479 -41.80 20.38 -1.15
CA PRO A 479 -42.58 19.71 -2.20
C PRO A 479 -42.40 18.18 -2.12
N VAL A 480 -43.47 17.41 -2.37
CA VAL A 480 -43.47 15.95 -2.20
C VAL A 480 -42.29 15.30 -2.92
N GLY A 481 -41.48 14.53 -2.19
CA GLY A 481 -40.31 13.82 -2.70
C GLY A 481 -39.12 14.72 -3.07
N THR A 482 -39.05 15.95 -2.54
CA THR A 482 -37.92 16.85 -2.79
C THR A 482 -37.09 17.06 -1.52
N CYS A 483 -35.84 17.49 -1.69
CA CYS A 483 -34.92 17.76 -0.59
C CYS A 483 -34.75 19.26 -0.33
N THR A 484 -34.38 19.58 0.91
CA THR A 484 -33.95 20.91 1.35
C THR A 484 -32.58 20.79 2.03
N THR A 485 -31.94 21.92 2.34
CA THR A 485 -30.75 21.89 3.20
C THR A 485 -31.20 21.44 4.59
N GLY A 486 -30.81 20.22 4.98
CA GLY A 486 -31.26 19.51 6.19
C GLY A 486 -30.36 18.33 6.55
N GLY A 487 -30.86 17.36 7.32
CA GLY A 487 -30.11 16.21 7.81
C GLY A 487 -29.49 16.41 9.21
N TYR A 488 -28.41 15.67 9.50
CA TYR A 488 -27.77 15.74 10.82
C TYR A 488 -27.06 17.08 11.06
N LEU A 489 -27.36 17.70 12.20
CA LEU A 489 -26.61 18.85 12.71
C LEU A 489 -25.15 18.47 13.00
N ASN A 490 -24.29 19.49 12.98
CA ASN A 490 -22.89 19.35 13.38
C ASN A 490 -22.74 18.63 14.72
N CYS A 491 -21.69 17.81 14.82
CA CYS A 491 -21.34 17.10 16.04
C CYS A 491 -21.25 18.07 17.23
N THR A 492 -21.92 17.75 18.33
CA THR A 492 -21.94 18.60 19.53
C THR A 492 -20.71 18.43 20.44
N ASN A 493 -19.59 17.94 19.90
CA ASN A 493 -18.34 17.83 20.66
C ASN A 493 -17.74 19.22 20.93
N THR A 494 -16.80 19.30 21.87
CA THR A 494 -16.15 20.55 22.27
C THR A 494 -14.63 20.43 22.25
N PRO A 495 -14.00 20.35 21.05
CA PRO A 495 -12.55 20.34 20.89
C PRO A 495 -11.85 21.42 21.72
N GLN A 496 -10.74 21.07 22.36
CA GLN A 496 -9.87 21.99 23.08
C GLN A 496 -8.62 22.28 22.24
N PRO A 497 -7.92 23.40 22.45
CA PRO A 497 -6.63 23.62 21.79
C PRO A 497 -5.59 22.60 22.23
N GLU A 498 -4.78 22.13 21.29
CA GLU A 498 -3.80 21.08 21.54
C GLU A 498 -2.79 21.44 22.63
N THR A 499 -2.58 20.53 23.58
CA THR A 499 -1.60 20.66 24.65
C THR A 499 -0.67 19.46 24.68
N CYS A 500 0.64 19.67 24.67
CA CYS A 500 1.65 18.60 24.80
C CYS A 500 1.50 17.83 26.14
N ASN A 501 0.61 16.84 26.18
CA ASN A 501 0.20 16.11 27.37
C ASN A 501 -0.07 14.61 27.09
N GLY A 502 0.04 14.17 25.83
CA GLY A 502 -0.18 12.78 25.39
C GLY A 502 -1.64 12.43 25.13
N ILE A 503 -2.50 13.43 24.96
CA ILE A 503 -3.93 13.31 24.65
C ILE A 503 -4.21 14.18 23.43
N ASP A 504 -5.02 13.67 22.51
CA ASP A 504 -5.61 14.45 21.41
C ASP A 504 -6.68 15.39 22.01
N ASP A 505 -6.31 16.66 22.24
CA ASP A 505 -7.17 17.66 22.87
C ASP A 505 -8.13 18.32 21.87
N ASP A 506 -7.71 18.45 20.60
CA ASP A 506 -8.48 19.09 19.53
C ASP A 506 -9.30 18.12 18.65
N CYS A 507 -9.21 16.83 18.97
CA CYS A 507 -10.00 15.74 18.44
C CYS A 507 -9.79 15.48 16.94
N ASP A 508 -8.59 15.72 16.41
CA ASP A 508 -8.25 15.60 14.99
C ASP A 508 -7.57 14.27 14.61
N LEU A 509 -7.43 13.33 15.56
CA LEU A 509 -6.75 12.04 15.46
C LEU A 509 -5.22 12.10 15.48
N GLN A 510 -4.64 13.26 15.74
CA GLN A 510 -3.21 13.42 16.01
C GLN A 510 -3.03 13.70 17.50
N ILE A 511 -1.96 13.15 18.07
CA ILE A 511 -1.61 13.39 19.48
C ILE A 511 -0.43 14.34 19.51
N ASP A 512 -0.55 15.43 20.26
CA ASP A 512 0.48 16.43 20.50
C ASP A 512 1.09 17.01 19.20
N GLU A 513 0.24 17.37 18.23
CA GLU A 513 0.62 18.02 16.98
C GLU A 513 0.82 19.54 17.13
N GLY A 514 1.31 20.20 16.07
CA GLY A 514 1.63 21.64 16.12
C GLY A 514 2.88 22.03 16.94
N TYR A 515 3.51 21.09 17.67
CA TYR A 515 4.73 21.35 18.44
C TYR A 515 6.02 21.17 17.64
N SER A 516 5.98 20.57 16.45
CA SER A 516 7.14 20.14 15.66
C SER A 516 7.47 21.08 14.50
N SER A 517 7.75 22.36 14.78
CA SER A 517 8.28 23.31 13.77
C SER A 517 8.67 24.70 14.32
N ILE A 518 8.54 24.93 15.62
CA ILE A 518 8.87 26.24 16.21
C ILE A 518 10.37 26.28 16.46
N GLN A 519 11.07 27.21 15.81
CA GLN A 519 12.49 27.42 16.02
C GLN A 519 12.78 27.76 17.48
N CYS A 520 13.78 27.11 18.06
CA CYS A 520 14.16 27.27 19.45
C CYS A 520 15.68 27.21 19.64
N VAL A 521 16.15 27.68 20.79
CA VAL A 521 17.55 27.61 21.21
C VAL A 521 17.67 26.56 22.32
N PRO A 522 18.48 25.50 22.12
CA PRO A 522 18.73 24.51 23.17
C PRO A 522 19.23 25.17 24.47
N PRO A 523 18.74 24.77 25.66
CA PRO A 523 19.16 25.36 26.94
C PRO A 523 20.66 25.26 27.23
N SER A 524 21.37 24.36 26.56
CA SER A 524 22.82 24.19 26.62
C SER A 524 23.60 25.31 25.93
N HIS A 525 22.95 26.15 25.11
CA HIS A 525 23.60 27.23 24.37
C HIS A 525 23.47 28.55 25.12
N ALA A 526 24.55 29.34 25.14
CA ALA A 526 24.56 30.65 25.75
C ALA A 526 23.62 31.63 25.01
N SER A 527 23.10 32.63 25.71
CA SER A 527 22.32 33.70 25.08
C SER A 527 23.24 34.64 24.29
N GLY A 528 22.78 35.10 23.11
CA GLY A 528 23.48 36.11 22.30
C GLY A 528 24.33 35.56 21.14
N LEU A 529 24.15 34.30 20.76
CA LEU A 529 24.81 33.71 19.58
C LEU A 529 24.21 34.25 18.27
N THR A 530 25.05 34.34 17.25
CA THR A 530 24.64 34.63 15.87
C THR A 530 24.27 33.31 15.17
N TYR A 531 23.21 33.31 14.36
CA TYR A 531 22.70 32.11 13.67
C TYR A 531 22.59 32.36 12.17
N GLY A 532 22.81 31.30 11.38
CA GLY A 532 22.74 31.34 9.92
C GLY A 532 24.05 31.71 9.25
N SER A 533 24.17 31.41 7.96
CA SER A 533 25.42 31.55 7.20
C SER A 533 25.99 32.98 7.28
N PRO A 534 27.28 33.16 7.62
CA PRO A 534 28.35 32.16 7.68
C PRO A 534 28.57 31.48 9.04
N SER A 535 27.68 31.62 10.03
CA SER A 535 27.81 30.94 11.33
C SER A 535 27.48 29.44 11.25
N GLN A 536 28.19 28.64 12.05
CA GLN A 536 27.85 27.22 12.22
C GLN A 536 26.62 27.00 13.11
N CYS A 537 26.24 28.00 13.92
CA CYS A 537 25.13 27.85 14.84
C CYS A 537 23.81 27.77 14.09
N THR A 538 23.06 26.72 14.41
CA THR A 538 21.73 26.47 13.85
C THR A 538 20.70 26.35 14.97
N TYR A 539 19.49 26.82 14.69
CA TYR A 539 18.37 26.66 15.61
C TYR A 539 17.97 25.18 15.72
N GLY A 540 17.53 24.78 16.91
CA GLY A 540 16.77 23.54 17.08
C GLY A 540 15.30 23.78 16.72
N ASN A 541 14.50 22.71 16.82
CA ASN A 541 13.04 22.80 16.73
C ASN A 541 12.42 22.26 18.02
N THR A 542 11.30 22.83 18.43
CA THR A 542 10.50 22.27 19.51
C THR A 542 9.96 20.90 19.11
N GLN A 543 9.81 20.01 20.08
CA GLN A 543 9.11 18.73 19.97
C GLN A 543 8.40 18.45 21.29
N CYS A 544 7.24 17.79 21.23
CA CYS A 544 6.63 17.23 22.43
C CYS A 544 7.32 15.91 22.79
N ILE A 545 8.04 15.88 23.92
CA ILE A 545 8.74 14.69 24.39
C ILE A 545 8.37 14.47 25.86
N SER A 546 7.69 13.36 26.14
CA SER A 546 7.28 12.97 27.50
C SER A 546 6.42 14.05 28.21
N GLY A 547 5.48 14.66 27.50
CA GLY A 547 4.57 15.68 28.05
C GLY A 547 5.24 17.03 28.34
N ALA A 548 6.36 17.32 27.66
CA ALA A 548 7.03 18.61 27.72
C ALA A 548 7.46 19.05 26.33
N VAL A 549 7.30 20.35 26.05
CA VAL A 549 7.86 20.97 24.84
C VAL A 549 9.36 21.15 25.04
N VAL A 550 10.15 20.34 24.35
CA VAL A 550 11.61 20.31 24.43
C VAL A 550 12.21 20.84 23.14
N CYS A 551 13.25 21.66 23.24
CA CYS A 551 14.04 22.06 22.08
C CYS A 551 15.05 20.96 21.73
N VAL A 552 14.93 20.39 20.54
CA VAL A 552 15.84 19.33 20.06
C VAL A 552 16.57 19.75 18.79
N GLY A 553 17.78 19.20 18.61
CA GLY A 553 18.67 19.57 17.51
C GLY A 553 19.41 20.90 17.76
N GLY A 554 19.82 21.55 16.67
CA GLY A 554 20.64 22.76 16.70
C GLY A 554 22.12 22.48 16.95
N THR A 555 22.99 23.23 16.25
CA THR A 555 24.44 23.22 16.43
C THR A 555 24.86 24.38 17.34
N GLY A 556 25.65 24.09 18.37
CA GLY A 556 26.18 25.09 19.30
C GLY A 556 27.55 25.65 18.88
N PRO A 557 28.09 26.62 19.64
CA PRO A 557 29.39 27.21 19.35
C PRO A 557 30.53 26.23 19.64
N SER A 558 31.59 26.29 18.85
CA SER A 558 32.87 25.59 19.07
C SER A 558 34.03 26.58 19.00
N GLY A 559 35.27 26.14 19.25
CA GLY A 559 36.42 27.04 19.08
C GLY A 559 36.60 27.43 17.61
N GLU A 560 37.04 28.68 17.38
CA GLU A 560 37.24 29.20 16.03
C GLU A 560 38.36 28.48 15.27
N VAL A 561 38.09 28.18 14.01
CA VAL A 561 39.02 27.61 13.04
C VAL A 561 39.09 28.55 11.84
N CYS A 562 40.23 28.57 11.13
CA CYS A 562 40.34 29.33 9.89
C CYS A 562 39.71 28.53 8.74
N ASP A 563 38.39 28.60 8.60
CA ASP A 563 37.62 27.89 7.58
C ASP A 563 36.59 28.77 6.85
N GLY A 564 36.50 30.07 7.21
CA GLY A 564 35.54 31.01 6.65
C GLY A 564 34.14 30.89 7.25
N ILE A 565 33.98 30.14 8.34
CA ILE A 565 32.75 29.96 9.11
C ILE A 565 32.95 30.59 10.48
N ASP A 566 31.91 31.23 11.02
CA ASP A 566 31.89 31.70 12.41
C ASP A 566 31.55 30.50 13.31
N ASN A 567 32.57 29.82 13.83
CA ASN A 567 32.42 28.57 14.58
C ASN A 567 32.03 28.85 16.05
N ASP A 568 32.54 29.92 16.65
CA ASP A 568 32.18 30.30 18.02
C ASP A 568 30.88 31.11 18.13
N CYS A 569 30.29 31.43 16.97
CA CYS A 569 28.99 32.06 16.79
C CYS A 569 28.90 33.44 17.44
N ASP A 570 30.02 34.15 17.56
CA ASP A 570 30.07 35.48 18.14
C ASP A 570 29.74 36.60 17.13
N GLY A 571 29.51 36.23 15.87
CA GLY A 571 29.18 37.12 14.76
C GLY A 571 30.39 37.62 13.98
N THR A 572 31.59 37.14 14.28
CA THR A 572 32.82 37.50 13.56
C THR A 572 33.57 36.26 13.06
N VAL A 573 33.53 36.04 11.75
CA VAL A 573 34.22 34.93 11.07
C VAL A 573 35.74 35.01 11.24
N ASP A 574 36.34 33.85 11.51
CA ASP A 574 37.77 33.58 11.59
C ASP A 574 38.51 34.46 12.63
N ASN A 575 37.89 34.75 13.78
CA ASN A 575 38.46 35.55 14.85
C ASN A 575 39.12 34.71 15.96
N ASN A 576 39.96 35.31 16.83
CA ASN A 576 40.50 34.63 18.02
C ASN A 576 41.18 33.24 17.81
N ILE A 577 41.58 32.91 16.58
CA ILE A 577 42.19 31.63 16.22
C ILE A 577 43.57 31.51 16.88
N ALA A 578 43.73 30.52 17.76
CA ALA A 578 44.93 30.36 18.59
C ALA A 578 46.25 30.26 17.78
N GLU A 579 46.18 29.81 16.53
CA GLU A 579 47.33 29.62 15.66
C GLU A 579 47.78 30.89 14.93
N VAL A 580 46.92 31.92 14.83
CA VAL A 580 47.25 33.17 14.16
C VAL A 580 48.32 33.92 14.95
N GLY A 581 49.34 34.41 14.23
CA GLY A 581 50.50 35.10 14.81
C GLY A 581 51.63 34.18 15.27
N GLN A 582 51.44 32.85 15.25
CA GLN A 582 52.54 31.92 15.53
C GLN A 582 53.55 31.89 14.36
N PRO A 583 54.85 31.70 14.62
CA PRO A 583 55.86 31.60 13.57
C PRO A 583 55.63 30.37 12.68
N CYS A 584 55.98 30.49 11.40
CA CYS A 584 55.89 29.40 10.43
C CYS A 584 57.03 29.50 9.40
N GLY A 585 57.31 28.40 8.68
CA GLY A 585 58.44 28.32 7.77
C GLY A 585 59.76 27.94 8.46
N ILE A 586 60.83 27.89 7.67
CA ILE A 586 62.17 27.48 8.13
C ILE A 586 62.93 28.70 8.64
N SER A 587 63.54 28.58 9.82
CA SER A 587 64.30 29.65 10.48
C SER A 587 65.81 29.54 10.21
N GLN A 588 66.19 29.48 8.94
CA GLN A 588 67.58 29.33 8.51
C GLN A 588 67.88 30.22 7.29
N PRO A 589 68.89 31.12 7.34
CA PRO A 589 69.25 31.95 6.18
C PRO A 589 69.66 31.07 5.00
N PRO A 590 69.24 31.38 3.75
CA PRO A 590 68.52 32.56 3.27
C PRO A 590 66.99 32.52 3.44
N CYS A 591 66.40 31.41 3.87
CA CYS A 591 64.98 31.36 4.24
C CYS A 591 64.71 32.28 5.43
N VAL A 592 63.54 32.91 5.40
CA VAL A 592 63.07 33.79 6.47
C VAL A 592 61.73 33.24 6.95
N PRO A 593 61.58 32.94 8.25
CA PRO A 593 60.31 32.46 8.77
C PRO A 593 59.27 33.57 8.71
N GLY A 594 58.03 33.20 8.42
CA GLY A 594 56.86 34.07 8.41
C GLY A 594 56.00 33.92 9.67
N THR A 595 54.80 34.47 9.61
CA THR A 595 53.77 34.32 10.65
C THR A 595 52.49 33.74 10.06
N LYS A 596 51.86 32.81 10.77
CA LYS A 596 50.55 32.26 10.40
C LYS A 596 49.52 33.38 10.41
N ALA A 597 48.73 33.49 9.34
CA ALA A 597 47.60 34.39 9.22
C ALA A 597 46.43 33.65 8.58
N CYS A 598 45.20 33.96 9.01
CA CYS A 598 44.02 33.45 8.35
C CYS A 598 43.67 34.36 7.17
N VAL A 599 43.67 33.81 5.95
CA VAL A 599 43.41 34.58 4.72
C VAL A 599 42.45 33.80 3.86
N ASN A 600 41.28 34.37 3.59
CA ASN A 600 40.21 33.76 2.80
C ASN A 600 39.83 32.35 3.30
N GLY A 601 39.68 32.17 4.62
CA GLY A 601 39.28 30.89 5.22
C GLY A 601 40.34 29.79 5.14
N VAL A 602 41.63 30.16 4.96
CA VAL A 602 42.75 29.21 5.03
C VAL A 602 43.91 29.80 5.81
N LEU A 603 44.48 29.00 6.71
CA LEU A 603 45.64 29.39 7.48
C LEU A 603 46.90 29.33 6.60
N VAL A 604 47.47 30.49 6.30
CA VAL A 604 48.63 30.64 5.42
C VAL A 604 49.83 31.22 6.17
N CYS A 605 51.04 30.87 5.73
CA CYS A 605 52.26 31.48 6.24
C CYS A 605 52.57 32.75 5.46
N GLN A 606 52.35 33.93 6.06
CA GLN A 606 52.64 35.20 5.42
C GLN A 606 54.06 35.67 5.72
N ASN A 607 54.67 36.36 4.75
CA ASN A 607 56.02 36.94 4.85
C ASN A 607 57.15 35.93 5.05
N ALA A 608 56.91 34.64 4.78
CA ALA A 608 57.97 33.64 4.72
C ALA A 608 58.65 33.66 3.36
N THR A 609 59.97 33.55 3.34
CA THR A 609 60.73 33.12 2.17
C THR A 609 60.96 31.62 2.34
N GLY A 610 60.24 30.82 1.55
CA GLY A 610 60.34 29.36 1.57
C GLY A 610 61.58 28.83 0.84
N PRO A 611 61.82 27.52 0.94
CA PRO A 611 62.93 26.87 0.26
C PRO A 611 62.75 26.93 -1.26
N ASN A 612 63.83 27.23 -1.98
CA ASN A 612 63.93 27.20 -3.44
C ASN A 612 64.89 26.08 -3.85
N PRO A 613 64.80 25.53 -5.06
CA PRO A 613 65.76 24.53 -5.51
C PRO A 613 67.22 25.01 -5.40
N GLU A 614 68.10 24.15 -4.91
CA GLU A 614 69.54 24.41 -4.82
C GLU A 614 70.14 24.83 -6.17
N VAL A 615 70.97 25.87 -6.13
CA VAL A 615 71.83 26.29 -7.23
C VAL A 615 73.26 26.42 -6.73
N CYS A 616 74.25 26.33 -7.62
CA CYS A 616 75.67 26.47 -7.28
C CYS A 616 76.06 27.94 -7.00
N ASP A 617 75.46 28.56 -5.98
CA ASP A 617 75.74 29.94 -5.56
C ASP A 617 76.41 30.04 -4.18
N GLY A 618 76.64 28.89 -3.52
CA GLY A 618 77.23 28.82 -2.19
C GLY A 618 76.27 29.24 -1.07
N ALA A 619 74.97 29.34 -1.35
CA ALA A 619 73.90 29.49 -0.39
C ALA A 619 73.03 28.21 -0.36
N ASP A 620 72.48 27.94 0.81
CA ASP A 620 71.52 26.85 1.08
C ASP A 620 70.13 27.33 0.62
N ASN A 621 69.83 27.29 -0.68
CA ASN A 621 68.59 27.85 -1.23
C ASN A 621 67.33 27.10 -0.76
N ASP A 622 67.45 25.81 -0.47
CA ASP A 622 66.37 24.93 -0.04
C ASP A 622 66.29 24.75 1.48
N CYS A 623 67.23 25.36 2.20
CA CYS A 623 67.23 25.54 3.64
C CYS A 623 67.23 24.22 4.43
N ASP A 624 67.88 23.19 3.89
CA ASP A 624 68.03 21.86 4.52
C ASP A 624 69.30 21.71 5.38
N ALA A 625 70.11 22.78 5.45
CA ALA A 625 71.41 22.84 6.13
C ALA A 625 72.58 22.16 5.44
N GLN A 626 72.40 21.79 4.19
CA GLN A 626 73.47 21.53 3.24
C GLN A 626 73.60 22.75 2.31
N VAL A 627 74.72 22.85 1.60
CA VAL A 627 74.96 23.96 0.67
C VAL A 627 75.35 23.32 -0.64
N ASP A 628 74.67 23.70 -1.71
CA ASP A 628 74.89 23.22 -3.07
C ASP A 628 74.81 21.67 -3.19
N GLU A 629 73.87 21.03 -2.48
CA GLU A 629 73.61 19.60 -2.58
C GLU A 629 72.71 19.22 -3.77
N GLN A 630 72.70 17.92 -4.08
CA GLN A 630 71.91 17.44 -5.22
C GLN A 630 70.45 17.22 -4.83
N PRO A 631 69.48 17.63 -5.67
CA PRO A 631 69.63 18.01 -7.08
C PRO A 631 69.83 19.52 -7.31
N LEU A 632 70.96 19.87 -7.93
CA LEU A 632 71.28 21.24 -8.34
C LEU A 632 70.51 21.61 -9.62
N ALA A 633 69.77 22.72 -9.58
CA ALA A 633 68.99 23.21 -10.72
C ALA A 633 69.87 23.72 -11.88
N ASP A 634 71.10 24.13 -11.60
CA ASP A 634 72.05 24.73 -12.55
C ASP A 634 73.32 23.90 -12.77
N ALA A 635 73.39 22.66 -12.29
CA ALA A 635 74.55 21.78 -12.43
C ALA A 635 74.30 20.48 -13.23
N PRO A 636 75.36 19.82 -13.74
CA PRO A 636 75.25 18.54 -14.43
C PRO A 636 74.74 17.41 -13.53
N THR A 637 74.14 16.38 -14.14
CA THR A 637 73.43 15.26 -13.48
C THR A 637 74.31 14.29 -12.65
N THR A 638 75.58 14.62 -12.35
CA THR A 638 76.52 13.80 -11.56
C THR A 638 77.52 14.72 -10.81
N PRO A 639 77.94 14.40 -9.57
CA PRO A 639 77.94 15.39 -8.48
C PRO A 639 79.11 16.37 -8.46
N GLY A 640 78.77 17.67 -8.54
CA GLY A 640 79.60 18.80 -8.10
C GLY A 640 79.32 20.10 -8.86
N CYS A 641 79.49 21.23 -8.17
CA CYS A 641 79.54 22.54 -8.82
C CYS A 641 80.77 22.66 -9.72
N TRP A 642 80.68 23.52 -10.75
CA TRP A 642 81.77 23.75 -11.69
C TRP A 642 83.00 24.30 -10.96
N ILE A 643 84.20 23.75 -11.22
CA ILE A 643 85.45 24.16 -10.55
C ILE A 643 86.53 24.64 -11.54
N GLY A 644 87.26 25.70 -11.19
CA GLY A 644 88.45 26.21 -11.89
C GLY A 644 88.42 27.71 -12.24
N GLY A 645 89.35 28.49 -11.70
CA GLY A 645 89.50 29.91 -12.01
C GLY A 645 90.28 30.14 -13.32
N GLY A 646 89.57 30.41 -14.41
CA GLY A 646 90.11 30.71 -15.74
C GLY A 646 89.01 30.82 -16.80
N ASN A 647 89.38 30.97 -18.08
CA ASN A 647 88.41 31.18 -19.19
C ASN A 647 87.56 29.94 -19.55
N CYS A 648 87.79 28.78 -18.90
CA CYS A 648 87.03 27.56 -19.14
C CYS A 648 86.82 26.77 -17.85
N CYS A 649 85.57 26.41 -17.59
CA CYS A 649 85.14 25.56 -16.48
C CYS A 649 85.44 24.10 -16.80
N THR A 650 85.86 23.35 -15.79
CA THR A 650 86.16 21.93 -15.95
C THR A 650 85.47 21.11 -14.88
N PHE A 651 84.91 19.98 -15.29
CA PHE A 651 84.45 18.96 -14.37
C PHE A 651 84.83 17.58 -14.93
N SER A 652 85.73 16.88 -14.21
CA SER A 652 86.30 15.61 -14.65
C SER A 652 86.97 15.74 -16.04
N ASN A 653 86.52 15.00 -17.05
CA ASN A 653 86.98 15.05 -18.43
C ASN A 653 86.14 15.97 -19.34
N LEU A 654 85.15 16.67 -18.79
CA LEU A 654 84.35 17.67 -19.50
C LEU A 654 84.96 19.06 -19.28
N SER A 655 85.12 19.79 -20.38
CA SER A 655 85.59 21.17 -20.37
C SER A 655 84.60 22.02 -21.15
N TRP A 656 84.10 23.08 -20.50
CA TRP A 656 83.15 24.02 -21.08
C TRP A 656 83.68 25.43 -20.88
N CYS A 657 83.82 26.19 -21.97
CA CYS A 657 84.32 27.56 -21.91
C CYS A 657 83.15 28.54 -22.00
N PRO A 658 82.78 29.22 -20.90
CA PRO A 658 81.74 30.23 -20.95
C PRO A 658 82.10 31.38 -21.91
N PRO A 659 81.12 32.01 -22.56
CA PRO A 659 81.34 33.22 -23.35
C PRO A 659 81.88 34.37 -22.47
N THR A 660 82.48 35.39 -23.10
CA THR A 660 83.16 36.49 -22.40
C THR A 660 82.23 37.22 -21.43
N GLY A 661 82.46 37.06 -20.12
CA GLY A 661 81.67 37.69 -19.05
C GLY A 661 80.99 36.72 -18.09
N ALA A 662 80.89 35.43 -18.45
CA ALA A 662 80.39 34.38 -17.56
C ALA A 662 81.54 33.73 -16.76
N SER A 663 81.23 33.33 -15.52
CA SER A 663 82.16 32.67 -14.60
C SER A 663 81.67 31.26 -14.26
N CYS A 664 82.52 30.46 -13.61
CA CYS A 664 82.21 29.08 -13.23
C CYS A 664 81.46 28.96 -11.90
N ASP A 665 81.21 30.08 -11.23
CA ASP A 665 80.60 30.22 -9.90
C ASP A 665 79.34 31.10 -9.94
N GLY A 666 78.77 31.27 -11.13
CA GLY A 666 77.51 31.98 -11.32
C GLY A 666 76.71 31.35 -12.45
N VAL A 667 75.44 31.72 -12.53
CA VAL A 667 74.44 31.24 -13.51
C VAL A 667 74.69 31.73 -14.95
N GLY A 668 75.95 31.74 -15.41
CA GLY A 668 76.41 32.28 -16.69
C GLY A 668 75.48 32.05 -17.87
#